data_AF-A0A560KMT1-F1
#
_entry.id   AF-A0A560KMT1-F1
#
_cell.length_a   1.000
_cell.length_b   1.000
_cell.length_c   1.000
_cell.angle_alpha   90.00
_cell.angle_beta   90.00
_cell.angle_gamma   90.00
#
_symmetry.space_group_name_H-M   'P 1'
#
loop_
_entity.id
_entity.type
_entity.pdbx_description
1 polymer ?
#
loop_
_entity_poly.entity_id
_entity_poly.type
_entity_poly.pdbx_seq_one_letter_code
_entity_poly.pdbx_strand_id
1 'polypeptide(L)'
;MSFNLSSTPFSSGSLWNQQVNTGATYTSINWPTSTGWNYAATDLFPVYVASSSDPVVQVTVPETYGWPAGTISVHIPVGATGGGGAGYGSDPNPDNPMIVIDGDIAYNFWRWNWTSNTTATAQAYGEANVVTGTGWGALRTPTAENNWSSVLGAGVSADGSSELGGLLVKAQTDTGTINHALQLAVDNSLLAPGYVAPAIGTDGYTAGAPLQEGQLLAIAPGTPMPSGLSPLGQEVFRALQQYGAYITERGGGQTALRIQQNAYDATTISALDADVNKLLPMLKLVSGGTPTTSPTTPTVTPAVTQATATPGTGIEHAGDVITLALGFNEAVTVTGTPTLQLNDGNVATYAGGSGTSTLTFKTTVAATDTNTSALAITGVNLPSGVSIKDAAGVAANLSGAVKTFTGLQIDPVLPAVTQATANPTTGTEHVGDVITLALGFNEAVTVTGTPALSLNDGGTATYVGGSGTNTLTFKTTVASTNTSTSALAITGVNLSNGAIKDASGVAANLAGAVKTFSGLQIDPTSTTTPTPPTTPTAPTTPTQPSTPSVISPDLTIADDTLWVAGRGGTVDLGTKVTTTDSNDRVTVHITGLPKYESITDNLDGQTFRGRDITLTAAQVNSGLTLTSTYRGGGYPVAELTLTASATDPSTGAVATAAPQTITVTDPRPTTTTSSHGHHAATDHHPVAATTAVTPTVSQTIEPTDHQQVAGANTGCLANRGFALLQQLFDPAGSSLATTAAHPVMAADHPSASGSTMASLASQSFALLNQYLAAHTGAVDPGQIVAAVSQATGWGHDALLARPQH
;
A
#
# COMPACT_ATOMS: atom_id res chain seq x y z
N MET A 1 25.36 -12.37 -6.27
CA MET A 1 24.14 -11.84 -5.62
C MET A 1 23.90 -12.66 -4.37
N SER A 2 23.10 -12.21 -3.41
CA SER A 2 22.62 -13.10 -2.35
C SER A 2 21.55 -14.03 -2.92
N PHE A 3 21.73 -15.35 -2.77
CA PHE A 3 20.71 -16.32 -3.13
C PHE A 3 19.44 -16.12 -2.27
N ASN A 4 18.26 -16.47 -2.81
CA ASN A 4 16.98 -16.36 -2.10
C ASN A 4 16.26 -17.71 -2.00
N LEU A 5 16.03 -18.18 -0.77
CA LEU A 5 15.32 -19.42 -0.49
C LEU A 5 13.85 -19.42 -0.94
N SER A 6 13.18 -18.27 -1.00
CA SER A 6 11.75 -18.21 -1.36
C SER A 6 11.46 -18.57 -2.83
N SER A 7 12.46 -18.49 -3.71
CA SER A 7 12.33 -18.67 -5.16
C SER A 7 12.66 -20.09 -5.68
N THR A 8 12.73 -21.08 -4.78
CA THR A 8 13.26 -22.45 -4.99
C THR A 8 14.79 -22.53 -5.12
N PRO A 9 15.41 -23.65 -4.71
CA PRO A 9 16.88 -23.79 -4.65
C PRO A 9 17.56 -24.32 -5.91
N PHE A 10 16.86 -24.46 -7.04
CA PHE A 10 17.45 -24.96 -8.30
C PHE A 10 16.88 -24.25 -9.53
N SER A 11 17.46 -24.53 -10.70
CA SER A 11 17.00 -23.94 -11.97
C SER A 11 15.53 -24.27 -12.27
N SER A 12 14.85 -23.48 -13.11
CA SER A 12 13.51 -23.80 -13.59
C SER A 12 13.45 -25.07 -14.46
N GLY A 13 14.60 -25.57 -14.94
CA GLY A 13 14.74 -26.87 -15.60
C GLY A 13 14.99 -28.04 -14.63
N SER A 14 15.19 -27.78 -13.34
CA SER A 14 15.46 -28.80 -12.31
C SER A 14 14.27 -29.75 -12.15
N LEU A 15 14.55 -31.04 -11.92
CA LEU A 15 13.52 -32.05 -11.66
C LEU A 15 12.72 -31.77 -10.36
N TRP A 16 13.31 -31.08 -9.39
CA TRP A 16 12.57 -30.57 -8.24
C TRP A 16 11.51 -29.54 -8.65
N ASN A 17 11.78 -28.71 -9.66
CA ASN A 17 10.88 -27.64 -10.07
C ASN A 17 9.91 -28.05 -11.20
N GLN A 18 9.98 -29.30 -11.66
CA GLN A 18 9.08 -29.87 -12.66
C GLN A 18 7.82 -30.47 -12.02
N GLN A 19 6.68 -30.27 -12.66
CA GLN A 19 5.40 -30.80 -12.21
C GLN A 19 5.22 -32.27 -12.59
N VAL A 20 4.34 -32.98 -11.89
CA VAL A 20 4.00 -34.37 -12.23
C VAL A 20 3.46 -34.43 -13.67
N ASN A 21 4.02 -35.34 -14.47
CA ASN A 21 3.71 -35.48 -15.89
C ASN A 21 2.19 -35.55 -16.17
N THR A 22 1.75 -34.83 -17.21
CA THR A 22 0.37 -34.92 -17.66
C THR A 22 0.09 -36.33 -18.18
N GLY A 23 -1.00 -36.96 -17.71
CA GLY A 23 -1.33 -38.34 -18.05
C GLY A 23 -0.46 -39.40 -17.36
N ALA A 24 0.25 -39.06 -16.28
CA ALA A 24 0.96 -40.04 -15.47
C ALA A 24 0.02 -41.11 -14.87
N THR A 25 0.56 -42.31 -14.66
CA THR A 25 -0.08 -43.43 -13.97
C THR A 25 0.29 -43.42 -12.49
N TYR A 26 -0.70 -43.61 -11.62
CA TYR A 26 -0.58 -43.52 -10.16
C TYR A 26 -0.86 -44.88 -9.51
N THR A 27 0.20 -45.63 -9.22
CA THR A 27 0.11 -46.98 -8.62
C THR A 27 0.01 -46.88 -7.10
N SER A 28 -1.05 -47.47 -6.52
CA SER A 28 -1.25 -47.49 -5.07
C SER A 28 -0.14 -48.27 -4.35
N ILE A 29 0.32 -47.72 -3.23
CA ILE A 29 1.31 -48.35 -2.33
C ILE A 29 0.57 -48.87 -1.10
N ASN A 30 1.00 -50.02 -0.56
CA ASN A 30 0.48 -50.56 0.69
C ASN A 30 1.15 -49.87 1.89
N TRP A 31 0.81 -48.60 2.09
CA TRP A 31 1.29 -47.77 3.20
C TRP A 31 0.97 -48.41 4.57
N PRO A 32 1.92 -48.43 5.52
CA PRO A 32 1.64 -48.81 6.91
C PRO A 32 0.48 -48.00 7.49
N THR A 33 -0.45 -48.66 8.17
CA THR A 33 -1.55 -47.99 8.89
C THR A 33 -0.98 -46.89 9.79
N SER A 34 -1.52 -45.67 9.76
CA SER A 34 -1.04 -44.63 10.69
C SER A 34 -1.36 -45.05 12.14
N THR A 35 -0.30 -45.06 12.94
CA THR A 35 -0.27 -45.30 14.39
C THR A 35 0.01 -44.00 15.17
N GLY A 36 0.12 -42.87 14.47
CA GLY A 36 0.75 -41.64 14.96
C GLY A 36 2.28 -41.66 14.96
N TRP A 37 2.92 -42.82 14.75
CA TRP A 37 4.39 -42.98 14.81
C TRP A 37 5.04 -43.39 13.49
N ASN A 38 4.27 -43.68 12.44
CA ASN A 38 4.81 -44.18 11.17
C ASN A 38 5.11 -43.06 10.15
N TYR A 39 4.67 -41.82 10.44
CA TYR A 39 4.78 -40.66 9.56
C TYR A 39 5.17 -39.42 10.38
N ALA A 40 6.09 -38.61 9.85
CA ALA A 40 6.61 -37.41 10.52
C ALA A 40 7.07 -36.32 9.53
N ALA A 41 7.29 -35.11 10.04
CA ALA A 41 8.04 -34.05 9.38
C ALA A 41 9.33 -33.80 10.17
N THR A 42 10.48 -34.22 9.64
CA THR A 42 11.73 -34.30 10.41
C THR A 42 12.65 -33.10 10.20
N ASP A 43 12.76 -32.27 11.23
CA ASP A 43 13.78 -31.24 11.38
C ASP A 43 15.18 -31.88 11.51
N LEU A 44 15.91 -31.96 10.39
CA LEU A 44 17.30 -32.45 10.38
C LEU A 44 18.32 -31.41 9.89
N PHE A 45 17.91 -30.54 8.97
CA PHE A 45 18.85 -29.74 8.18
C PHE A 45 18.69 -28.24 8.48
N PRO A 46 19.63 -27.62 9.21
CA PRO A 46 19.68 -26.18 9.36
C PRO A 46 20.30 -25.56 8.09
N VAL A 47 19.58 -24.62 7.48
CA VAL A 47 19.98 -23.94 6.24
C VAL A 47 20.45 -22.52 6.54
N TYR A 48 21.63 -22.17 6.06
CA TYR A 48 22.21 -20.84 6.17
C TYR A 48 22.49 -20.27 4.78
N VAL A 49 22.10 -19.02 4.53
CA VAL A 49 22.53 -18.28 3.33
C VAL A 49 23.64 -17.34 3.76
N ALA A 50 24.81 -17.46 3.15
CA ALA A 50 25.98 -16.66 3.47
C ALA A 50 25.97 -15.30 2.75
N SER A 51 26.61 -14.32 3.38
CA SER A 51 26.88 -12.99 2.84
C SER A 51 28.36 -12.80 2.57
N SER A 52 28.72 -11.85 1.69
CA SER A 52 30.11 -11.41 1.50
C SER A 52 30.70 -10.64 2.69
N SER A 53 29.97 -10.57 3.81
CA SER A 53 30.41 -10.02 5.11
C SER A 53 30.63 -11.09 6.18
N ASP A 54 30.25 -12.34 5.92
CA ASP A 54 30.54 -13.48 6.81
C ASP A 54 32.01 -13.91 6.68
N PRO A 55 32.62 -14.51 7.72
CA PRO A 55 33.99 -14.97 7.64
C PRO A 55 34.14 -16.09 6.61
N VAL A 56 35.22 -16.03 5.82
CA VAL A 56 35.67 -17.17 5.01
C VAL A 56 36.24 -18.23 5.96
N VAL A 57 35.57 -19.36 6.05
CA VAL A 57 35.94 -20.50 6.88
C VAL A 57 36.71 -21.51 6.07
N GLN A 58 37.85 -21.95 6.59
CA GLN A 58 38.60 -23.09 6.07
C GLN A 58 38.01 -24.38 6.66
N VAL A 59 37.20 -25.09 5.89
CA VAL A 59 36.61 -26.37 6.28
C VAL A 59 37.54 -27.50 5.86
N THR A 60 38.13 -28.18 6.83
CA THR A 60 38.99 -29.35 6.58
C THR A 60 38.15 -30.62 6.55
N VAL A 61 38.28 -31.39 5.48
CA VAL A 61 37.58 -32.68 5.29
C VAL A 61 38.64 -33.78 5.16
N PRO A 62 38.63 -34.83 6.00
CA PRO A 62 39.56 -35.94 5.89
C PRO A 62 39.18 -36.89 4.75
N GLU A 63 40.10 -37.76 4.34
CA GLU A 63 39.80 -38.86 3.41
C GLU A 63 38.92 -39.90 4.13
N THR A 64 37.67 -40.04 3.70
CA THR A 64 36.67 -40.89 4.36
C THR A 64 35.86 -41.73 3.36
N TYR A 65 34.53 -41.67 3.40
CA TYR A 65 33.61 -42.46 2.58
C TYR A 65 33.55 -41.93 1.14
N GLY A 66 34.63 -42.14 0.37
CA GLY A 66 34.70 -41.82 -1.06
C GLY A 66 34.94 -40.34 -1.41
N TRP A 67 35.15 -39.47 -0.42
CA TRP A 67 35.54 -38.07 -0.62
C TRP A 67 37.05 -37.86 -0.41
N PRO A 68 37.73 -37.10 -1.29
CA PRO A 68 39.16 -36.82 -1.17
C PRO A 68 39.43 -35.89 0.02
N ALA A 69 40.56 -36.11 0.72
CA ALA A 69 41.02 -35.17 1.74
C ALA A 69 41.26 -33.78 1.14
N GLY A 70 40.85 -32.74 1.85
CA GLY A 70 41.02 -31.37 1.37
C GLY A 70 40.66 -30.29 2.39
N THR A 71 40.82 -29.05 1.96
CA THR A 71 40.34 -27.87 2.67
C THR A 71 39.61 -26.98 1.68
N ILE A 72 38.34 -26.68 1.96
CA ILE A 72 37.53 -25.76 1.14
C ILE A 72 37.33 -24.44 1.86
N SER A 73 37.23 -23.35 1.09
CA SER A 73 36.94 -22.00 1.56
C SER A 73 35.47 -21.68 1.29
N VAL A 74 34.70 -21.41 2.33
CA VAL A 74 33.26 -21.08 2.23
C VAL A 74 32.95 -19.93 3.18
N HIS A 75 32.16 -18.94 2.78
CA HIS A 75 31.62 -17.93 3.70
C HIS A 75 30.55 -18.60 4.60
N ILE A 76 30.67 -18.52 5.92
CA ILE A 76 29.73 -19.16 6.84
C ILE A 76 29.34 -18.20 7.97
N PRO A 77 28.04 -17.96 8.22
CA PRO A 77 27.60 -17.10 9.31
C PRO A 77 28.17 -17.49 10.68
N VAL A 78 28.63 -16.49 11.42
CA VAL A 78 29.20 -16.66 12.77
C VAL A 78 28.15 -17.29 13.69
N GLY A 79 28.44 -18.47 14.22
CA GLY A 79 27.52 -19.20 15.10
C GLY A 79 26.48 -20.07 14.37
N ALA A 80 26.64 -20.31 13.06
CA ALA A 80 25.93 -21.41 12.39
C ALA A 80 26.26 -22.76 13.07
N THR A 81 25.28 -23.66 13.17
CA THR A 81 25.43 -24.95 13.87
C THR A 81 24.74 -26.05 13.09
N GLY A 82 25.38 -27.22 13.00
CA GLY A 82 24.74 -28.42 12.46
C GLY A 82 23.64 -28.99 13.38
N GLY A 83 22.80 -29.86 12.83
CA GLY A 83 21.48 -30.18 13.38
C GLY A 83 21.40 -30.96 14.71
N GLY A 84 22.53 -31.33 15.32
CA GLY A 84 22.56 -32.11 16.58
C GLY A 84 22.16 -31.37 17.85
N GLY A 85 21.53 -30.19 17.75
CA GLY A 85 21.19 -29.31 18.87
C GLY A 85 20.23 -29.96 19.89
N ALA A 86 20.77 -30.40 21.03
CA ALA A 86 20.06 -30.84 22.24
C ALA A 86 19.17 -32.10 22.16
N GLY A 87 19.05 -32.77 21.01
CA GLY A 87 18.23 -34.00 20.86
C GLY A 87 18.99 -35.33 20.96
N TYR A 88 20.20 -35.41 20.41
CA TYR A 88 20.93 -36.68 20.25
C TYR A 88 21.64 -37.11 21.54
N GLY A 89 20.95 -37.89 22.36
CA GLY A 89 21.46 -38.38 23.64
C GLY A 89 22.59 -39.41 23.50
N SER A 90 23.76 -39.09 24.04
CA SER A 90 24.91 -40.00 24.26
C SER A 90 25.57 -40.66 23.04
N ASP A 91 25.22 -40.26 21.81
CA ASP A 91 25.98 -40.67 20.62
C ASP A 91 27.39 -40.05 20.65
N PRO A 92 28.47 -40.85 20.59
CA PRO A 92 29.85 -40.34 20.55
C PRO A 92 30.25 -39.74 19.19
N ASN A 93 29.41 -39.80 18.16
CA ASN A 93 29.74 -39.35 16.80
C ASN A 93 28.50 -38.78 16.06
N PRO A 94 27.81 -37.77 16.63
CA PRO A 94 26.53 -37.29 16.15
C PRO A 94 26.64 -36.64 14.76
N ASP A 95 25.68 -36.95 13.90
CA ASP A 95 25.77 -36.67 12.45
C ASP A 95 25.76 -35.19 12.06
N ASN A 96 25.32 -34.29 12.95
CA ASN A 96 25.44 -32.82 12.85
C ASN A 96 25.43 -32.24 11.41
N PRO A 97 24.40 -32.50 10.59
CA PRO A 97 24.39 -32.02 9.21
C PRO A 97 24.15 -30.51 9.15
N MET A 98 24.64 -29.83 8.11
CA MET A 98 24.47 -28.38 7.93
C MET A 98 24.51 -27.99 6.45
N ILE A 99 23.56 -27.16 6.02
CA ILE A 99 23.53 -26.61 4.65
C ILE A 99 23.96 -25.15 4.69
N VAL A 100 24.95 -24.77 3.88
CA VAL A 100 25.40 -23.38 3.69
C VAL A 100 25.38 -23.03 2.20
N ILE A 101 24.68 -21.96 1.84
CA ILE A 101 24.61 -21.47 0.47
C ILE A 101 25.52 -20.24 0.34
N ASP A 102 26.64 -20.40 -0.36
CA ASP A 102 27.62 -19.34 -0.62
C ASP A 102 27.64 -19.03 -2.13
N GLY A 103 27.17 -17.84 -2.48
CA GLY A 103 26.91 -17.45 -3.86
C GLY A 103 25.94 -18.40 -4.56
N ASP A 104 26.42 -19.05 -5.61
CA ASP A 104 25.64 -19.99 -6.44
C ASP A 104 25.83 -21.47 -6.02
N ILE A 105 26.54 -21.76 -4.92
CA ILE A 105 26.82 -23.13 -4.45
C ILE A 105 26.18 -23.38 -3.08
N ALA A 106 25.33 -24.40 -3.00
CA ALA A 106 24.93 -25.03 -1.74
C ALA A 106 25.95 -26.09 -1.35
N TYR A 107 26.59 -25.91 -0.19
CA TYR A 107 27.42 -26.89 0.49
C TYR A 107 26.60 -27.59 1.56
N ASN A 108 26.48 -28.91 1.45
CA ASN A 108 25.91 -29.75 2.49
C ASN A 108 27.09 -30.38 3.24
N PHE A 109 27.11 -30.31 4.57
CA PHE A 109 28.20 -30.83 5.41
C PHE A 109 27.70 -31.93 6.34
N TRP A 110 28.42 -33.05 6.43
CA TRP A 110 28.15 -34.10 7.41
C TRP A 110 29.12 -34.03 8.58
N ARG A 111 28.62 -34.22 9.81
CA ARG A 111 29.36 -34.15 11.08
C ARG A 111 30.12 -32.83 11.24
N TRP A 112 29.39 -31.73 11.14
CA TRP A 112 29.94 -30.39 11.32
C TRP A 112 30.49 -30.18 12.73
N ASN A 113 31.71 -29.65 12.80
CA ASN A 113 32.35 -29.20 14.03
C ASN A 113 33.23 -27.97 13.78
N TRP A 114 33.08 -26.91 14.58
CA TRP A 114 33.96 -25.74 14.55
C TRP A 114 35.29 -26.00 15.26
N THR A 115 36.37 -25.37 14.79
CA THR A 115 37.68 -25.36 15.47
C THR A 115 38.17 -23.95 15.79
N SER A 116 37.71 -22.93 15.06
CA SER A 116 37.80 -21.51 15.41
C SER A 116 36.76 -20.70 14.63
N ASN A 117 36.70 -19.37 14.82
CA ASN A 117 35.80 -18.50 14.05
C ASN A 117 36.10 -18.45 12.54
N THR A 118 37.22 -19.02 12.08
CA THR A 118 37.61 -19.09 10.66
C THR A 118 38.06 -20.48 10.22
N THR A 119 37.91 -21.51 11.06
CA THR A 119 38.29 -22.90 10.74
C THR A 119 37.27 -23.90 11.27
N ALA A 120 36.99 -24.94 10.49
CA ALA A 120 36.05 -25.99 10.84
C ALA A 120 36.48 -27.35 10.28
N THR A 121 35.75 -28.38 10.67
CA THR A 121 35.92 -29.77 10.23
C THR A 121 34.56 -30.38 9.91
N ALA A 122 34.50 -31.17 8.84
CA ALA A 122 33.36 -32.02 8.50
C ALA A 122 33.89 -33.41 8.09
N GLN A 123 33.12 -34.47 8.32
CA GLN A 123 33.51 -35.84 7.96
C GLN A 123 33.41 -36.08 6.45
N ALA A 124 32.42 -35.46 5.81
CA ALA A 124 32.17 -35.43 4.37
C ALA A 124 31.42 -34.12 4.01
N TYR A 125 31.38 -33.79 2.72
CA TYR A 125 30.57 -32.68 2.21
C TYR A 125 30.07 -33.00 0.79
N GLY A 126 29.01 -32.33 0.36
CA GLY A 126 28.53 -32.34 -1.03
C GLY A 126 28.27 -30.91 -1.51
N GLU A 127 28.33 -30.70 -2.82
CA GLU A 127 28.22 -29.38 -3.46
C GLU A 127 27.18 -29.40 -4.59
N ALA A 128 26.20 -28.49 -4.56
CA ALA A 128 25.18 -28.38 -5.61
C ALA A 128 25.07 -26.93 -6.07
N ASN A 129 25.24 -26.68 -7.37
CA ASN A 129 25.01 -25.33 -7.91
C ASN A 129 23.50 -25.04 -7.95
N VAL A 130 23.05 -23.99 -7.24
CA VAL A 130 21.62 -23.65 -7.10
C VAL A 130 21.03 -22.94 -8.32
N VAL A 131 21.86 -22.54 -9.29
CA VAL A 131 21.44 -21.83 -10.51
C VAL A 131 21.34 -22.77 -11.72
N THR A 132 22.16 -23.81 -11.79
CA THR A 132 22.26 -24.72 -12.95
C THR A 132 22.12 -26.20 -12.58
N GLY A 133 22.28 -26.56 -11.32
CA GLY A 133 22.12 -27.93 -10.84
C GLY A 133 20.66 -28.38 -10.78
N THR A 134 20.48 -29.68 -10.65
CA THR A 134 19.18 -30.35 -10.49
C THR A 134 18.88 -30.74 -9.05
N GLY A 135 19.72 -30.36 -8.08
CA GLY A 135 19.68 -30.89 -6.71
C GLY A 135 20.07 -32.36 -6.59
N TRP A 136 20.77 -32.88 -7.61
CA TRP A 136 21.33 -34.23 -7.68
C TRP A 136 22.81 -34.14 -8.08
N GLY A 137 23.63 -35.01 -7.51
CA GLY A 137 25.07 -34.99 -7.71
C GLY A 137 25.51 -35.35 -9.13
N ALA A 138 26.46 -34.60 -9.69
CA ALA A 138 27.19 -35.05 -10.87
C ALA A 138 28.16 -36.16 -10.49
N LEU A 139 27.99 -37.37 -11.05
CA LEU A 139 28.89 -38.51 -10.84
C LEU A 139 30.35 -38.13 -11.15
N ARG A 140 31.20 -38.11 -10.13
CA ARG A 140 32.64 -37.83 -10.29
C ARG A 140 33.31 -39.08 -10.87
N THR A 141 33.74 -39.01 -12.13
CA THR A 141 34.43 -40.12 -12.80
C THR A 141 35.76 -40.43 -12.10
N PRO A 142 36.04 -41.69 -11.71
CA PRO A 142 37.35 -42.08 -11.21
C PRO A 142 38.46 -41.83 -12.25
N THR A 143 39.54 -41.18 -11.83
CA THR A 143 40.78 -41.06 -12.60
C THR A 143 41.73 -42.20 -12.21
N ALA A 144 42.85 -42.33 -12.93
CA ALA A 144 43.88 -43.33 -12.59
C ALA A 144 44.58 -43.06 -11.24
N GLU A 145 44.35 -41.90 -10.61
CA GLU A 145 44.98 -41.47 -9.36
C GLU A 145 44.06 -41.70 -8.14
N ASN A 146 42.76 -41.94 -8.34
CA ASN A 146 41.79 -42.21 -7.26
C ASN A 146 40.96 -43.49 -7.55
N ASN A 147 41.57 -44.65 -7.25
CA ASN A 147 41.03 -45.99 -7.51
C ASN A 147 39.84 -46.37 -6.59
N TRP A 148 38.66 -45.79 -6.84
CA TRP A 148 37.44 -46.05 -6.07
C TRP A 148 36.38 -46.81 -6.88
N SER A 149 35.78 -47.82 -6.26
CA SER A 149 34.79 -48.72 -6.89
C SER A 149 33.32 -48.28 -6.75
N SER A 150 33.09 -47.07 -6.25
CA SER A 150 31.77 -46.47 -6.04
C SER A 150 31.65 -45.17 -6.83
N VAL A 151 30.73 -45.13 -7.79
CA VAL A 151 30.41 -43.91 -8.55
C VAL A 151 29.57 -43.00 -7.65
N LEU A 152 30.22 -42.03 -7.00
CA LEU A 152 29.56 -41.04 -6.16
C LEU A 152 29.45 -39.71 -6.90
N GLY A 153 28.33 -39.02 -6.69
CA GLY A 153 28.13 -37.65 -7.13
C GLY A 153 28.05 -36.69 -5.96
N ALA A 154 28.00 -35.39 -6.27
CA ALA A 154 27.94 -34.34 -5.26
C ALA A 154 26.56 -34.27 -4.55
N GLY A 155 26.43 -35.08 -3.50
CA GLY A 155 25.33 -35.14 -2.55
C GLY A 155 25.85 -35.71 -1.22
N VAL A 156 25.09 -35.53 -0.12
CA VAL A 156 25.47 -36.07 1.21
C VAL A 156 24.56 -37.21 1.65
N SER A 157 23.34 -37.27 1.12
CA SER A 157 22.44 -38.40 1.30
C SER A 157 22.95 -39.67 0.63
N ALA A 158 22.43 -40.80 1.12
CA ALA A 158 22.66 -42.15 0.61
C ALA A 158 22.56 -42.28 -0.93
N ASP A 159 21.60 -41.57 -1.52
CA ASP A 159 21.23 -41.71 -2.93
C ASP A 159 21.90 -40.69 -3.87
N GLY A 160 22.67 -39.76 -3.30
CA GLY A 160 23.38 -38.70 -4.02
C GLY A 160 22.53 -37.48 -4.39
N SER A 161 21.38 -37.27 -3.74
CA SER A 161 20.67 -35.98 -3.73
C SER A 161 21.38 -34.91 -2.89
N SER A 162 21.01 -33.66 -3.12
CA SER A 162 21.30 -32.56 -2.21
C SER A 162 20.26 -32.51 -1.09
N GLU A 163 20.70 -32.29 0.16
CA GLU A 163 19.84 -32.06 1.33
C GLU A 163 18.97 -30.79 1.20
N LEU A 164 19.29 -29.90 0.24
CA LEU A 164 18.49 -28.74 -0.14
C LEU A 164 17.47 -29.08 -1.27
N GLY A 165 17.62 -30.21 -1.95
CA GLY A 165 16.75 -30.69 -3.01
C GLY A 165 15.39 -31.10 -2.47
N GLY A 166 14.36 -30.27 -2.70
CA GLY A 166 13.00 -30.52 -2.25
C GLY A 166 12.77 -30.32 -0.74
N LEU A 167 13.75 -29.81 0.00
CA LEU A 167 13.62 -29.48 1.41
C LEU A 167 12.55 -28.40 1.60
N LEU A 168 11.64 -28.61 2.55
CA LEU A 168 10.60 -27.62 2.88
C LEU A 168 11.19 -26.45 3.69
N VAL A 169 11.61 -25.37 3.03
CA VAL A 169 12.23 -24.20 3.67
C VAL A 169 11.23 -23.09 3.96
N LYS A 170 11.30 -22.47 5.14
CA LYS A 170 10.25 -21.57 5.66
C LYS A 170 10.04 -20.33 4.78
N ALA A 171 11.11 -19.87 4.13
CA ALA A 171 11.05 -18.73 3.20
C ALA A 171 10.11 -18.97 2.00
N GLN A 172 9.78 -20.23 1.67
CA GLN A 172 8.78 -20.57 0.66
C GLN A 172 7.37 -20.62 1.26
N THR A 173 7.20 -21.29 2.40
CA THR A 173 5.89 -21.42 3.08
C THR A 173 5.36 -20.07 3.55
N ASP A 174 6.24 -19.12 3.86
CA ASP A 174 5.87 -17.73 4.14
C ASP A 174 5.25 -16.99 2.93
N THR A 175 5.34 -17.56 1.72
CA THR A 175 4.62 -17.09 0.51
C THR A 175 3.21 -17.68 0.38
N GLY A 176 2.87 -18.71 1.16
CA GLY A 176 1.66 -19.52 1.00
C GLY A 176 1.69 -20.47 -0.20
N THR A 177 2.87 -20.72 -0.79
CA THR A 177 3.05 -21.60 -1.96
C THR A 177 4.34 -22.41 -1.88
N ILE A 178 4.28 -23.66 -2.35
CA ILE A 178 5.41 -24.57 -2.47
C ILE A 178 5.44 -25.03 -3.94
N ASN A 179 6.37 -24.46 -4.71
CA ASN A 179 6.40 -24.60 -6.18
C ASN A 179 7.45 -25.61 -6.68
N HIS A 180 7.66 -26.69 -5.91
CA HIS A 180 8.59 -27.77 -6.22
C HIS A 180 8.16 -29.08 -5.57
N ALA A 181 8.73 -30.19 -6.03
CA ALA A 181 8.59 -31.51 -5.43
C ALA A 181 9.30 -31.55 -4.08
N LEU A 182 8.76 -32.32 -3.14
CA LEU A 182 9.26 -32.40 -1.77
C LEU A 182 10.25 -33.55 -1.57
N GLN A 183 11.12 -33.45 -0.57
CA GLN A 183 12.07 -34.49 -0.20
C GLN A 183 11.46 -35.48 0.80
N LEU A 184 11.47 -36.77 0.46
CA LEU A 184 10.90 -37.83 1.30
C LEU A 184 11.97 -38.88 1.66
N ALA A 185 12.17 -39.10 2.96
CA ALA A 185 12.81 -40.32 3.44
C ALA A 185 11.73 -41.38 3.68
N VAL A 186 11.84 -42.56 3.08
CA VAL A 186 10.77 -43.58 3.12
C VAL A 186 11.12 -44.70 4.09
N ASP A 187 10.12 -45.20 4.84
CA ASP A 187 10.36 -46.24 5.84
C ASP A 187 11.11 -47.45 5.25
N ASN A 188 12.10 -47.98 5.97
CA ASN A 188 12.92 -49.09 5.52
C ASN A 188 12.13 -50.34 5.06
N SER A 189 10.93 -50.61 5.57
CA SER A 189 10.11 -51.74 5.10
C SER A 189 9.50 -51.51 3.70
N LEU A 190 9.49 -50.26 3.23
CA LEU A 190 9.00 -49.85 1.91
C LEU A 190 10.11 -49.69 0.87
N LEU A 191 11.36 -49.46 1.30
CA LEU A 191 12.52 -49.29 0.42
C LEU A 191 13.13 -50.64 0.00
N ALA A 192 13.27 -50.85 -1.31
CA ALA A 192 13.77 -52.07 -1.95
C ALA A 192 15.18 -51.87 -2.55
N PRO A 193 15.87 -52.95 -2.96
CA PRO A 193 17.25 -52.86 -3.45
C PRO A 193 17.35 -52.07 -4.75
N GLY A 194 18.31 -51.15 -4.80
CA GLY A 194 18.62 -50.35 -6.00
C GLY A 194 17.81 -49.06 -6.12
N TYR A 195 18.21 -48.23 -7.08
CA TYR A 195 17.72 -46.88 -7.28
C TYR A 195 17.29 -46.65 -8.74
N VAL A 196 16.59 -45.55 -9.01
CA VAL A 196 16.26 -45.08 -10.36
C VAL A 196 16.67 -43.61 -10.51
N ALA A 197 16.96 -43.17 -11.74
CA ALA A 197 17.22 -41.75 -12.00
C ALA A 197 15.98 -40.91 -11.58
N PRO A 198 16.16 -39.75 -10.92
CA PRO A 198 17.42 -39.00 -10.79
C PRO A 198 18.41 -39.43 -9.70
N ALA A 199 18.10 -40.40 -8.83
CA ALA A 199 19.08 -40.93 -7.88
C ALA A 199 20.25 -41.63 -8.59
N ILE A 200 21.38 -41.65 -7.88
CA ILE A 200 22.69 -42.12 -8.38
C ILE A 200 23.35 -43.16 -7.46
N GLY A 201 22.81 -43.37 -6.26
CA GLY A 201 23.25 -44.33 -5.25
C GLY A 201 22.09 -44.90 -4.42
N THR A 202 22.41 -45.67 -3.38
CA THR A 202 21.47 -46.23 -2.37
C THR A 202 22.27 -46.80 -1.20
N ASP A 203 21.77 -46.73 0.05
CA ASP A 203 22.49 -47.26 1.25
C ASP A 203 21.93 -48.56 1.85
N GLY A 204 20.63 -48.83 1.69
CA GLY A 204 19.99 -49.93 2.42
C GLY A 204 18.57 -50.25 1.97
N TYR A 205 18.17 -51.50 2.16
CA TYR A 205 16.95 -52.05 1.55
C TYR A 205 16.32 -53.21 2.33
N THR A 206 15.02 -53.40 2.13
CA THR A 206 14.27 -54.61 2.48
C THR A 206 13.95 -55.40 1.21
N ALA A 207 14.32 -56.68 1.18
CA ALA A 207 14.07 -57.53 0.02
C ALA A 207 12.56 -57.76 -0.21
N GLY A 208 12.07 -57.43 -1.41
CA GLY A 208 10.66 -57.57 -1.79
C GLY A 208 9.77 -56.36 -1.44
N ALA A 209 10.35 -55.25 -0.96
CA ALA A 209 9.64 -54.00 -0.76
C ALA A 209 9.27 -53.31 -2.11
N PRO A 210 8.30 -52.36 -2.13
CA PRO A 210 7.74 -51.81 -3.38
C PRO A 210 8.44 -50.58 -3.98
N LEU A 211 9.30 -49.85 -3.26
CA LEU A 211 9.83 -48.54 -3.68
C LEU A 211 11.35 -48.51 -3.82
N GLN A 212 11.89 -47.54 -4.56
CA GLN A 212 13.33 -47.34 -4.76
C GLN A 212 13.69 -45.85 -4.64
N GLU A 213 14.92 -45.53 -4.22
CA GLU A 213 15.42 -44.15 -4.21
C GLU A 213 15.43 -43.55 -5.62
N GLY A 214 15.18 -42.24 -5.69
CA GLY A 214 14.90 -41.50 -6.93
C GLY A 214 13.50 -41.68 -7.51
N GLN A 215 12.64 -42.57 -6.98
CA GLN A 215 11.24 -42.66 -7.45
C GLN A 215 10.43 -41.42 -7.03
N LEU A 216 9.57 -40.96 -7.94
CA LEU A 216 8.61 -39.89 -7.68
C LEU A 216 7.29 -40.46 -7.16
N LEU A 217 6.82 -39.93 -6.03
CA LEU A 217 5.52 -40.22 -5.43
C LEU A 217 4.62 -38.99 -5.50
N ALA A 218 3.32 -39.14 -5.71
CA ALA A 218 2.38 -38.01 -5.69
C ALA A 218 0.97 -38.40 -5.26
N ILE A 219 0.21 -37.43 -4.74
CA ILE A 219 -1.23 -37.54 -4.53
C ILE A 219 -1.91 -37.43 -5.90
N ALA A 220 -2.78 -38.39 -6.23
CA ALA A 220 -3.40 -38.41 -7.56
C ALA A 220 -4.28 -37.15 -7.82
N PRO A 221 -4.26 -36.56 -9.02
CA PRO A 221 -5.13 -35.45 -9.40
C PRO A 221 -6.61 -35.76 -9.15
N GLY A 222 -7.35 -34.77 -8.64
CA GLY A 222 -8.76 -34.93 -8.28
C GLY A 222 -9.01 -35.68 -6.96
N THR A 223 -7.98 -36.18 -6.28
CA THR A 223 -8.12 -36.62 -4.88
C THR A 223 -8.51 -35.41 -4.03
N PRO A 224 -9.57 -35.47 -3.20
CA PRO A 224 -9.95 -34.36 -2.33
C PRO A 224 -8.92 -34.08 -1.24
N MET A 225 -8.75 -32.81 -0.88
CA MET A 225 -7.97 -32.39 0.28
C MET A 225 -8.67 -32.84 1.58
N PRO A 226 -7.96 -33.49 2.52
CA PRO A 226 -8.50 -33.81 3.85
C PRO A 226 -9.01 -32.57 4.60
N SER A 227 -10.08 -32.73 5.38
CA SER A 227 -10.57 -31.66 6.26
C SER A 227 -9.72 -31.55 7.52
N GLY A 228 -9.64 -30.33 8.08
CA GLY A 228 -8.88 -30.08 9.30
C GLY A 228 -7.36 -30.24 9.13
N LEU A 229 -6.83 -29.80 7.99
CA LEU A 229 -5.40 -29.53 7.80
C LEU A 229 -5.07 -28.11 8.28
N SER A 230 -3.90 -27.93 8.89
CA SER A 230 -3.28 -26.61 9.11
C SER A 230 -3.02 -25.88 7.77
N PRO A 231 -2.78 -24.55 7.76
CA PRO A 231 -2.45 -23.84 6.52
C PRO A 231 -1.26 -24.48 5.78
N LEU A 232 -0.18 -24.77 6.51
CA LEU A 232 1.00 -25.45 5.96
C LEU A 232 0.68 -26.86 5.43
N GLY A 233 -0.16 -27.63 6.13
CA GLY A 233 -0.65 -28.92 5.63
C GLY A 233 -1.46 -28.81 4.33
N GLN A 234 -2.19 -27.71 4.12
CA GLN A 234 -2.92 -27.45 2.87
C GLN A 234 -1.97 -27.06 1.72
N GLU A 235 -0.87 -26.37 2.01
CA GLU A 235 0.19 -26.09 1.03
C GLU A 235 0.94 -27.36 0.64
N VAL A 236 1.37 -28.16 1.63
CA VAL A 236 2.04 -29.46 1.41
C VAL A 236 1.13 -30.42 0.63
N PHE A 237 -0.18 -30.46 0.89
CA PHE A 237 -1.12 -31.23 0.07
C PHE A 237 -1.06 -30.82 -1.42
N ARG A 238 -1.03 -29.52 -1.73
CA ARG A 238 -0.98 -29.00 -3.10
C ARG A 238 0.34 -29.37 -3.76
N ALA A 239 1.46 -29.19 -3.06
CA ALA A 239 2.78 -29.59 -3.53
C ALA A 239 2.84 -31.09 -3.89
N LEU A 240 2.38 -31.95 -2.97
CA LEU A 240 2.34 -33.40 -3.16
C LEU A 240 1.38 -33.85 -4.27
N GLN A 241 0.37 -33.06 -4.65
CA GLN A 241 -0.53 -33.34 -5.77
C GLN A 241 0.00 -32.81 -7.12
N GLN A 242 0.75 -31.71 -7.12
CA GLN A 242 1.16 -30.99 -8.33
C GLN A 242 2.60 -31.30 -8.77
N TYR A 243 3.52 -31.41 -7.82
CA TYR A 243 4.94 -31.70 -8.05
C TYR A 243 5.34 -33.07 -7.48
N GLY A 244 4.67 -33.53 -6.42
CA GLY A 244 4.94 -34.79 -5.75
C GLY A 244 6.09 -34.68 -4.74
N ALA A 245 6.74 -35.82 -4.48
CA ALA A 245 7.93 -35.94 -3.65
C ALA A 245 8.85 -37.03 -4.18
N TYR A 246 10.16 -36.77 -4.24
CA TYR A 246 11.16 -37.78 -4.57
C TYR A 246 11.59 -38.51 -3.30
N ILE A 247 11.71 -39.84 -3.41
CA ILE A 247 12.34 -40.66 -2.36
C ILE A 247 13.85 -40.41 -2.43
N THR A 248 14.45 -39.92 -1.35
CA THR A 248 15.89 -39.60 -1.30
C THR A 248 16.69 -40.38 -0.27
N GLU A 249 16.02 -41.06 0.67
CA GLU A 249 16.74 -41.71 1.75
C GLU A 249 15.91 -42.76 2.47
N ARG A 250 16.62 -43.66 3.14
CA ARG A 250 16.09 -44.65 4.06
C ARG A 250 15.62 -44.04 5.40
N GLY A 251 14.32 -43.93 5.57
CA GLY A 251 13.66 -43.57 6.83
C GLY A 251 13.84 -44.65 7.91
N GLY A 252 14.34 -44.24 9.08
CA GLY A 252 14.76 -45.11 10.18
C GLY A 252 13.65 -45.75 11.03
N GLY A 253 12.58 -46.26 10.40
CA GLY A 253 11.37 -46.77 11.06
C GLY A 253 10.14 -45.85 10.92
N GLN A 254 10.25 -44.81 10.10
CA GLN A 254 9.20 -43.83 9.78
C GLN A 254 9.35 -43.38 8.32
N THR A 255 8.24 -42.98 7.68
CA THR A 255 8.29 -42.19 6.43
C THR A 255 8.22 -40.71 6.77
N ALA A 256 9.25 -39.95 6.41
CA ALA A 256 9.45 -38.58 6.85
C ALA A 256 9.55 -37.58 5.69
N LEU A 257 8.78 -36.49 5.77
CA LEU A 257 9.01 -35.29 4.99
C LEU A 257 10.21 -34.53 5.57
N ARG A 258 11.22 -34.18 4.76
CA ARG A 258 12.36 -33.37 5.24
C ARG A 258 12.00 -31.89 5.29
N ILE A 259 12.35 -31.23 6.40
CA ILE A 259 11.99 -29.83 6.69
C ILE A 259 13.18 -29.06 7.27
N GLN A 260 13.16 -27.72 7.13
CA GLN A 260 14.24 -26.83 7.59
C GLN A 260 14.24 -26.62 9.11
N GLN A 261 15.19 -27.27 9.80
CA GLN A 261 15.29 -27.28 11.26
C GLN A 261 15.44 -25.91 11.93
N ASN A 262 16.19 -24.99 11.33
CA ASN A 262 16.54 -23.71 11.96
C ASN A 262 15.52 -22.58 11.72
N ALA A 263 14.28 -22.90 11.33
CA ALA A 263 13.31 -21.90 10.90
C ALA A 263 11.90 -22.02 11.50
N TYR A 264 11.36 -23.22 11.70
CA TYR A 264 9.99 -23.40 12.19
C TYR A 264 9.92 -23.42 13.72
N ASP A 265 8.77 -23.05 14.28
CA ASP A 265 8.48 -23.23 15.70
C ASP A 265 7.83 -24.61 15.97
N ALA A 266 7.95 -25.08 17.21
CA ALA A 266 7.45 -26.40 17.61
C ALA A 266 5.93 -26.58 17.50
N THR A 267 5.14 -25.49 17.48
CA THR A 267 3.68 -25.56 17.28
C THR A 267 3.36 -25.79 15.81
N THR A 268 4.06 -25.08 14.91
CA THR A 268 3.98 -25.27 13.46
C THR A 268 4.37 -26.71 13.07
N ILE A 269 5.44 -27.26 13.65
CA ILE A 269 5.87 -28.63 13.35
C ILE A 269 4.93 -29.67 13.97
N SER A 270 4.46 -29.49 15.21
CA SER A 270 3.45 -30.37 15.80
C SER A 270 2.14 -30.43 14.98
N ALA A 271 1.76 -29.31 14.35
CA ALA A 271 0.61 -29.26 13.44
C ALA A 271 0.89 -29.97 12.11
N LEU A 272 2.09 -29.80 11.55
CA LEU A 272 2.50 -30.48 10.33
C LEU A 272 2.62 -32.01 10.52
N ASP A 273 3.14 -32.49 11.66
CA ASP A 273 3.18 -33.92 12.02
C ASP A 273 1.78 -34.55 12.02
N ALA A 274 0.80 -33.85 12.58
CA ALA A 274 -0.61 -34.28 12.58
C ALA A 274 -1.24 -34.28 11.17
N ASP A 275 -0.68 -33.51 10.23
CA ASP A 275 -1.13 -33.43 8.84
C ASP A 275 -0.44 -34.44 7.92
N VAL A 276 0.88 -34.63 8.02
CA VAL A 276 1.61 -35.65 7.23
C VAL A 276 1.13 -37.07 7.53
N ASN A 277 0.65 -37.34 8.76
CA ASN A 277 -0.05 -38.58 9.11
C ASN A 277 -1.35 -38.82 8.31
N LYS A 278 -1.96 -37.78 7.75
CA LYS A 278 -3.10 -37.86 6.80
C LYS A 278 -2.60 -37.89 5.35
N LEU A 279 -1.58 -37.11 5.02
CA LEU A 279 -1.14 -36.81 3.65
C LEU A 279 -0.24 -37.89 3.03
N LEU A 280 0.77 -38.38 3.76
CA LEU A 280 1.75 -39.33 3.20
C LEU A 280 1.11 -40.67 2.81
N PRO A 281 0.13 -41.24 3.55
CA PRO A 281 -0.63 -42.41 3.09
C PRO A 281 -1.47 -42.21 1.80
N MET A 282 -1.63 -40.97 1.32
CA MET A 282 -2.34 -40.67 0.06
C MET A 282 -1.43 -40.74 -1.18
N LEU A 283 -0.11 -40.81 -0.97
CA LEU A 283 0.89 -40.86 -2.03
C LEU A 283 0.81 -42.17 -2.84
N LYS A 284 1.09 -42.06 -4.13
CA LYS A 284 1.14 -43.17 -5.09
C LYS A 284 2.39 -43.07 -5.94
N LEU A 285 2.93 -44.23 -6.36
CA LEU A 285 4.07 -44.30 -7.24
C LEU A 285 3.68 -43.76 -8.63
N VAL A 286 4.41 -42.74 -9.08
CA VAL A 286 4.19 -42.06 -10.37
C VAL A 286 4.97 -42.76 -11.46
N SER A 287 4.37 -42.93 -12.64
CA SER A 287 5.08 -43.45 -13.82
C SER A 287 4.47 -42.94 -15.14
N GLY A 288 5.32 -42.78 -16.16
CA GLY A 288 4.90 -42.38 -17.51
C GLY A 288 4.37 -40.94 -17.59
N GLY A 289 3.35 -40.75 -18.43
CA GLY A 289 2.85 -39.42 -18.83
C GLY A 289 3.81 -38.69 -19.77
N THR A 290 3.42 -37.48 -20.19
CA THR A 290 4.29 -36.55 -20.94
C THR A 290 4.77 -35.42 -20.04
N PRO A 291 6.03 -34.96 -20.19
CA PRO A 291 6.51 -33.74 -19.53
C PRO A 291 5.55 -32.56 -19.71
N THR A 292 5.34 -31.81 -18.64
CA THR A 292 4.54 -30.57 -18.66
C THR A 292 5.32 -29.49 -19.42
N THR A 293 5.11 -29.42 -20.75
CA THR A 293 5.82 -28.50 -21.66
C THR A 293 5.53 -27.02 -21.43
N SER A 294 4.61 -26.71 -20.53
CA SER A 294 4.56 -25.46 -19.78
C SER A 294 4.34 -25.82 -18.31
N PRO A 295 5.02 -25.18 -17.34
CA PRO A 295 4.57 -25.23 -15.96
C PRO A 295 3.23 -24.51 -15.88
N THR A 296 2.13 -25.26 -15.88
CA THR A 296 0.86 -24.76 -15.37
C THR A 296 0.97 -24.73 -13.84
N THR A 297 1.74 -23.77 -13.31
CA THR A 297 1.50 -23.29 -11.95
C THR A 297 -0.01 -23.05 -11.87
N PRO A 298 -0.76 -23.62 -10.90
CA PRO A 298 -2.14 -23.24 -10.70
C PRO A 298 -2.10 -21.74 -10.45
N THR A 299 -2.59 -20.96 -11.42
CA THR A 299 -2.23 -19.54 -11.53
C THR A 299 -2.74 -18.81 -10.30
N VAL A 300 -1.85 -18.68 -9.33
CA VAL A 300 -2.00 -17.84 -8.15
C VAL A 300 -2.14 -16.44 -8.70
N THR A 301 -3.35 -15.88 -8.58
CA THR A 301 -3.62 -14.55 -9.08
C THR A 301 -2.74 -13.58 -8.29
N PRO A 302 -1.78 -12.85 -8.92
CA PRO A 302 -0.79 -12.09 -8.18
C PRO A 302 -1.47 -11.07 -7.27
N ALA A 303 -1.42 -11.28 -5.97
CA ALA A 303 -2.22 -10.56 -5.00
C ALA A 303 -1.36 -9.60 -4.20
N VAL A 304 -1.86 -8.38 -3.97
CA VAL A 304 -1.24 -7.46 -3.01
C VAL A 304 -1.39 -8.07 -1.61
N THR A 305 -0.26 -8.49 -1.02
CA THR A 305 -0.18 -9.07 0.33
C THR A 305 0.09 -8.00 1.39
N GLN A 306 0.69 -6.87 0.99
CA GLN A 306 1.06 -5.80 1.89
C GLN A 306 1.00 -4.43 1.20
N ALA A 307 0.54 -3.41 1.91
CA ALA A 307 0.80 -2.01 1.57
C ALA A 307 1.54 -1.32 2.73
N THR A 308 2.54 -0.49 2.42
CA THR A 308 3.33 0.32 3.37
C THR A 308 3.49 1.75 2.88
N ALA A 309 3.82 2.66 3.80
CA ALA A 309 4.08 4.06 3.55
C ALA A 309 5.43 4.47 4.15
N THR A 310 6.09 5.44 3.55
CA THR A 310 7.32 6.09 4.03
C THR A 310 7.23 7.59 3.74
N PRO A 311 7.11 8.46 4.78
CA PRO A 311 6.99 8.12 6.21
C PRO A 311 5.80 7.19 6.53
N GLY A 312 5.98 6.32 7.53
CA GLY A 312 4.95 5.36 7.95
C GLY A 312 4.05 5.87 9.08
N THR A 313 4.50 6.91 9.78
CA THR A 313 3.84 7.62 10.87
C THR A 313 4.41 9.04 10.94
N GLY A 314 3.58 10.03 11.24
CA GLY A 314 3.96 11.44 11.25
C GLY A 314 2.76 12.34 10.98
N ILE A 315 3.03 13.62 10.79
CA ILE A 315 2.12 14.56 10.14
C ILE A 315 2.90 15.11 8.95
N GLU A 316 2.38 14.92 7.75
CA GLU A 316 3.00 15.35 6.49
C GLU A 316 2.26 16.59 5.98
N HIS A 317 3.01 17.60 5.53
CA HIS A 317 2.49 18.92 5.20
C HIS A 317 2.73 19.27 3.73
N ALA A 318 2.14 20.36 3.24
CA ALA A 318 2.26 20.76 1.84
C ALA A 318 3.72 20.89 1.37
N GLY A 319 4.14 20.00 0.46
CA GLY A 319 5.51 19.85 -0.04
C GLY A 319 6.22 18.56 0.38
N ASP A 320 5.72 17.85 1.40
CA ASP A 320 6.31 16.59 1.86
C ASP A 320 6.00 15.42 0.90
N VAL A 321 6.94 14.49 0.76
CA VAL A 321 6.92 13.43 -0.27
C VAL A 321 6.67 12.06 0.33
N ILE A 322 5.46 11.55 0.16
CA ILE A 322 5.03 10.25 0.66
C ILE A 322 5.30 9.17 -0.41
N THR A 323 6.12 8.19 -0.05
CA THR A 323 6.37 7.00 -0.86
C THR A 323 5.52 5.84 -0.36
N LEU A 324 4.70 5.27 -1.23
CA LEU A 324 3.84 4.12 -0.94
C LEU A 324 4.41 2.88 -1.66
N ALA A 325 4.38 1.72 -1.02
CA ALA A 325 4.83 0.47 -1.62
C ALA A 325 3.76 -0.63 -1.47
N LEU A 326 3.47 -1.31 -2.59
CA LEU A 326 2.61 -2.49 -2.65
C LEU A 326 3.47 -3.74 -2.82
N GLY A 327 3.50 -4.59 -1.80
CA GLY A 327 4.11 -5.92 -1.84
C GLY A 327 3.10 -6.96 -2.34
N PHE A 328 3.57 -7.87 -3.18
CA PHE A 328 2.82 -8.96 -3.80
C PHE A 328 3.35 -10.33 -3.34
N ASN A 329 2.57 -11.39 -3.50
CA ASN A 329 3.03 -12.78 -3.27
C ASN A 329 4.08 -13.24 -4.30
N GLU A 330 4.18 -12.58 -5.45
CA GLU A 330 5.08 -12.93 -6.56
C GLU A 330 5.46 -11.68 -7.39
N ALA A 331 6.34 -11.85 -8.38
CA ALA A 331 6.83 -10.75 -9.20
C ALA A 331 5.83 -10.31 -10.29
N VAL A 332 5.58 -9.00 -10.38
CA VAL A 332 4.63 -8.42 -11.34
C VAL A 332 5.28 -7.44 -12.32
N THR A 333 4.94 -7.57 -13.60
CA THR A 333 5.25 -6.64 -14.68
C THR A 333 4.16 -5.59 -14.79
N VAL A 334 4.56 -4.32 -14.91
CA VAL A 334 3.68 -3.17 -15.11
C VAL A 334 3.78 -2.67 -16.55
N THR A 335 2.64 -2.54 -17.22
CA THR A 335 2.48 -1.82 -18.49
C THR A 335 1.75 -0.51 -18.24
N GLY A 336 2.31 0.61 -18.72
CA GLY A 336 1.75 1.94 -18.49
C GLY A 336 1.96 2.46 -17.06
N THR A 337 1.19 3.48 -16.66
CA THR A 337 1.34 4.16 -15.36
C THR A 337 0.08 3.96 -14.52
N PRO A 338 0.03 2.96 -13.62
CA PRO A 338 -1.04 2.84 -12.64
C PRO A 338 -0.93 3.94 -11.58
N THR A 339 -2.03 4.23 -10.88
CA THR A 339 -2.02 5.18 -9.75
C THR A 339 -2.83 4.66 -8.56
N LEU A 340 -2.51 5.16 -7.37
CA LEU A 340 -3.28 4.90 -6.15
C LEU A 340 -4.12 6.15 -5.84
N GLN A 341 -5.42 5.97 -5.63
CA GLN A 341 -6.29 7.03 -5.12
C GLN A 341 -6.16 7.08 -3.59
N LEU A 342 -6.07 8.27 -3.02
CA LEU A 342 -5.89 8.49 -1.59
C LEU A 342 -7.15 9.15 -0.96
N ASN A 343 -7.28 9.10 0.37
CA ASN A 343 -8.44 9.66 1.09
C ASN A 343 -8.33 11.16 1.41
N ASP A 344 -7.15 11.74 1.24
CA ASP A 344 -6.91 13.19 1.22
C ASP A 344 -7.40 13.84 -0.11
N GLY A 345 -7.71 13.04 -1.13
CA GLY A 345 -8.09 13.46 -2.49
C GLY A 345 -6.94 13.42 -3.50
N ASN A 346 -5.71 13.20 -3.04
CA ASN A 346 -4.50 13.16 -3.84
C ASN A 346 -4.34 11.80 -4.57
N VAL A 347 -3.36 11.70 -5.47
CA VAL A 347 -3.11 10.55 -6.35
C VAL A 347 -1.62 10.20 -6.37
N ALA A 348 -1.25 9.07 -5.75
CA ALA A 348 0.12 8.58 -5.84
C ALA A 348 0.39 7.92 -7.20
N THR A 349 1.42 8.40 -7.89
CA THR A 349 1.81 7.95 -9.23
C THR A 349 2.85 6.84 -9.16
N TYR A 350 2.78 5.88 -10.09
CA TYR A 350 3.73 4.78 -10.17
C TYR A 350 5.17 5.25 -10.45
N ALA A 351 6.12 4.79 -9.64
CA ALA A 351 7.51 5.24 -9.64
C ALA A 351 8.54 4.13 -9.95
N GLY A 352 8.18 2.85 -9.86
CA GLY A 352 9.06 1.73 -10.23
C GLY A 352 8.72 0.39 -9.56
N GLY A 353 9.48 -0.65 -9.89
CA GLY A 353 9.32 -2.00 -9.32
C GLY A 353 8.86 -3.11 -10.28
N SER A 354 8.54 -2.77 -11.54
CA SER A 354 8.16 -3.74 -12.58
C SER A 354 9.19 -4.85 -12.74
N GLY A 355 8.73 -6.10 -12.78
CA GLY A 355 9.58 -7.30 -12.76
C GLY A 355 9.99 -7.76 -11.37
N THR A 356 9.44 -7.15 -10.30
CA THR A 356 9.69 -7.54 -8.90
C THR A 356 8.37 -7.71 -8.14
N SER A 357 8.43 -8.24 -6.92
CA SER A 357 7.25 -8.40 -6.04
C SER A 357 6.88 -7.13 -5.25
N THR A 358 7.51 -5.98 -5.52
CA THR A 358 7.19 -4.71 -4.85
C THR A 358 7.04 -3.60 -5.88
N LEU A 359 5.87 -2.95 -5.93
CA LEU A 359 5.62 -1.77 -6.75
C LEU A 359 5.61 -0.51 -5.89
N THR A 360 6.43 0.47 -6.27
CA THR A 360 6.58 1.75 -5.57
C THR A 360 5.79 2.83 -6.28
N PHE A 361 5.08 3.64 -5.50
CA PHE A 361 4.31 4.81 -5.91
C PHE A 361 4.74 6.02 -5.08
N LYS A 362 4.56 7.23 -5.60
CA LYS A 362 4.87 8.48 -4.89
C LYS A 362 3.79 9.53 -5.08
N THR A 363 3.51 10.26 -4.01
CA THR A 363 2.83 11.55 -4.07
C THR A 363 3.65 12.64 -3.39
N THR A 364 3.27 13.90 -3.62
CA THR A 364 3.69 15.05 -2.81
C THR A 364 2.41 15.68 -2.27
N VAL A 365 2.36 15.95 -0.97
CA VAL A 365 1.20 16.59 -0.34
C VAL A 365 1.04 17.99 -0.93
N ALA A 366 -0.15 18.32 -1.41
CA ALA A 366 -0.48 19.64 -1.95
C ALA A 366 -1.27 20.46 -0.92
N ALA A 367 -1.12 21.79 -0.95
CA ALA A 367 -1.87 22.71 -0.10
C ALA A 367 -3.40 22.75 -0.37
N THR A 368 -3.88 21.92 -1.29
CA THR A 368 -5.29 21.71 -1.66
C THR A 368 -5.82 20.33 -1.24
N ASP A 369 -4.98 19.49 -0.64
CA ASP A 369 -5.39 18.18 -0.14
C ASP A 369 -6.31 18.33 1.08
N THR A 370 -7.02 17.26 1.43
CA THR A 370 -7.91 17.22 2.61
C THR A 370 -7.11 16.79 3.83
N ASN A 371 -7.13 17.60 4.91
CA ASN A 371 -6.57 17.19 6.20
C ASN A 371 -7.19 15.84 6.64
N THR A 372 -6.35 14.87 7.00
CA THR A 372 -6.81 13.54 7.42
C THR A 372 -5.97 13.00 8.57
N SER A 373 -6.66 12.49 9.59
CA SER A 373 -6.05 11.91 10.79
C SER A 373 -5.44 10.51 10.57
N ALA A 374 -5.69 9.90 9.41
CA ALA A 374 -4.98 8.72 8.93
C ALA A 374 -5.08 8.63 7.38
N LEU A 375 -3.94 8.74 6.69
CA LEU A 375 -3.86 8.53 5.24
C LEU A 375 -4.30 7.10 4.88
N ALA A 376 -5.02 6.93 3.78
CA ALA A 376 -5.44 5.65 3.27
C ALA A 376 -5.43 5.59 1.74
N ILE A 377 -4.98 4.45 1.20
CA ILE A 377 -5.26 4.09 -0.20
C ILE A 377 -6.73 3.68 -0.28
N THR A 378 -7.51 4.40 -1.06
CA THR A 378 -8.96 4.16 -1.27
C THR A 378 -9.23 3.31 -2.51
N GLY A 379 -8.28 3.22 -3.44
CA GLY A 379 -8.36 2.34 -4.61
C GLY A 379 -7.10 2.37 -5.48
N VAL A 380 -7.03 1.45 -6.45
CA VAL A 380 -5.99 1.44 -7.49
C VAL A 380 -6.65 1.69 -8.85
N ASN A 381 -6.14 2.66 -9.59
CA ASN A 381 -6.65 3.02 -10.91
C ASN A 381 -5.77 2.40 -12.00
N LEU A 382 -6.41 1.69 -12.94
CA LEU A 382 -5.81 1.15 -14.15
C LEU A 382 -6.52 1.76 -15.38
N PRO A 383 -6.05 2.89 -15.92
CA PRO A 383 -6.55 3.45 -17.18
C PRO A 383 -6.46 2.47 -18.35
N SER A 384 -7.20 2.73 -19.44
CA SER A 384 -7.18 1.87 -20.64
C SER A 384 -5.75 1.66 -21.17
N GLY A 385 -5.35 0.40 -21.35
CA GLY A 385 -3.98 0.00 -21.74
C GLY A 385 -2.98 -0.15 -20.59
N VAL A 386 -3.32 0.27 -19.37
CA VAL A 386 -2.50 0.04 -18.18
C VAL A 386 -2.81 -1.34 -17.59
N SER A 387 -1.80 -2.08 -17.17
CA SER A 387 -2.01 -3.36 -16.47
C SER A 387 -0.85 -3.74 -15.54
N ILE A 388 -1.18 -4.48 -14.48
CA ILE A 388 -0.24 -5.13 -13.57
C ILE A 388 -0.48 -6.64 -13.68
N LYS A 389 0.54 -7.41 -14.04
CA LYS A 389 0.42 -8.83 -14.41
C LYS A 389 1.63 -9.65 -13.98
N ASP A 390 1.49 -10.96 -13.82
CA ASP A 390 2.64 -11.88 -13.76
C ASP A 390 3.33 -12.04 -15.14
N ALA A 391 4.36 -12.89 -15.19
CA ALA A 391 5.02 -13.29 -16.43
C ALA A 391 4.17 -14.22 -17.34
N ALA A 392 3.09 -14.81 -16.82
CA ALA A 392 2.14 -15.63 -17.59
C ALA A 392 1.01 -14.79 -18.25
N GLY A 393 0.88 -13.52 -17.87
CA GLY A 393 -0.10 -12.57 -18.39
C GLY A 393 -1.39 -12.44 -17.56
N VAL A 394 -1.48 -13.09 -16.40
CA VAL A 394 -2.60 -13.04 -15.44
C VAL A 394 -2.63 -11.68 -14.76
N ALA A 395 -3.81 -11.05 -14.70
CA ALA A 395 -3.98 -9.76 -14.04
C ALA A 395 -3.94 -9.89 -12.51
N ALA A 396 -3.23 -8.96 -11.85
CA ALA A 396 -3.08 -8.96 -10.41
C ALA A 396 -4.40 -8.65 -9.66
N ASN A 397 -4.62 -9.31 -8.52
CA ASN A 397 -5.66 -8.93 -7.56
C ASN A 397 -5.14 -7.78 -6.67
N LEU A 398 -5.64 -6.57 -6.94
CA LEU A 398 -5.22 -5.35 -6.26
C LEU A 398 -6.03 -5.05 -4.98
N SER A 399 -6.93 -5.94 -4.53
CA SER A 399 -7.80 -5.68 -3.37
C SER A 399 -7.04 -5.38 -2.07
N GLY A 400 -5.86 -6.00 -1.87
CA GLY A 400 -5.01 -5.77 -0.69
C GLY A 400 -4.25 -4.44 -0.67
N ALA A 401 -4.34 -3.63 -1.74
CA ALA A 401 -3.77 -2.29 -1.75
C ALA A 401 -4.58 -1.29 -0.92
N VAL A 402 -5.90 -1.51 -0.76
CA VAL A 402 -6.79 -0.64 0.02
C VAL A 402 -6.47 -0.80 1.51
N LYS A 403 -5.82 0.21 2.09
CA LYS A 403 -5.30 0.19 3.47
C LYS A 403 -5.21 1.60 4.04
N THR A 404 -5.56 1.72 5.33
CA THR A 404 -5.29 2.90 6.17
C THR A 404 -3.95 2.77 6.90
N PHE A 405 -3.16 3.83 6.87
CA PHE A 405 -1.89 3.97 7.58
C PHE A 405 -2.13 4.70 8.91
N THR A 406 -2.52 3.93 9.93
CA THR A 406 -2.83 4.45 11.27
C THR A 406 -1.61 5.15 11.88
N GLY A 407 -1.71 6.47 12.10
CA GLY A 407 -0.63 7.29 12.65
C GLY A 407 0.19 8.07 11.61
N LEU A 408 -0.12 7.95 10.32
CA LEU A 408 0.35 8.85 9.27
C LEU A 408 -0.78 9.84 8.94
N GLN A 409 -0.61 11.11 9.31
CA GLN A 409 -1.62 12.15 9.13
C GLN A 409 -1.19 13.11 8.01
N ILE A 410 -2.15 13.74 7.34
CA ILE A 410 -1.90 14.82 6.39
C ILE A 410 -2.45 16.10 6.96
N ASP A 411 -1.62 17.13 7.07
CA ASP A 411 -2.04 18.49 7.39
C ASP A 411 -1.50 19.48 6.34
N PRO A 412 -2.24 19.67 5.24
CA PRO A 412 -1.77 20.43 4.08
C PRO A 412 -1.90 21.94 4.27
N VAL A 413 -2.56 22.39 5.33
CA VAL A 413 -2.67 23.79 5.70
C VAL A 413 -1.44 24.17 6.53
N LEU A 414 -0.88 25.35 6.29
CA LEU A 414 0.24 25.88 7.07
C LEU A 414 -0.19 27.18 7.76
N PRO A 415 0.05 27.35 9.07
CA PRO A 415 -0.40 28.53 9.79
C PRO A 415 0.30 29.78 9.27
N ALA A 416 -0.47 30.81 8.95
CA ALA A 416 0.01 32.06 8.38
C ALA A 416 -0.86 33.23 8.85
N VAL A 417 -0.23 34.38 9.13
CA VAL A 417 -0.96 35.62 9.43
C VAL A 417 -1.63 36.11 8.15
N THR A 418 -2.97 36.03 8.11
CA THR A 418 -3.80 36.51 6.99
C THR A 418 -4.24 37.96 7.18
N GLN A 419 -4.25 38.46 8.42
CA GLN A 419 -4.70 39.81 8.74
C GLN A 419 -3.97 40.38 9.95
N ALA A 420 -3.66 41.69 9.91
CA ALA A 420 -3.37 42.47 11.10
C ALA A 420 -4.36 43.64 11.22
N THR A 421 -4.84 43.94 12.43
CA THR A 421 -5.75 45.05 12.74
C THR A 421 -5.29 45.82 13.97
N ALA A 422 -5.82 47.04 14.13
CA ALA A 422 -5.58 47.91 15.26
C ALA A 422 -6.92 48.45 15.78
N ASN A 423 -7.01 48.65 17.10
CA ASN A 423 -8.09 49.34 17.79
C ASN A 423 -7.47 50.34 18.80
N PRO A 424 -7.70 51.65 18.66
CA PRO A 424 -8.48 52.30 17.60
C PRO A 424 -7.89 52.11 16.21
N THR A 425 -8.76 52.04 15.19
CA THR A 425 -8.36 51.79 13.79
C THR A 425 -7.81 53.05 13.11
N THR A 426 -8.23 54.21 13.60
CA THR A 426 -7.88 55.55 13.11
C THR A 426 -7.95 56.55 14.27
N GLY A 427 -7.05 57.53 14.30
CA GLY A 427 -6.96 58.52 15.37
C GLY A 427 -5.59 59.14 15.49
N THR A 428 -5.38 59.88 16.57
CA THR A 428 -4.07 60.37 17.01
C THR A 428 -3.95 60.04 18.49
N GLU A 429 -3.12 59.06 18.80
CA GLU A 429 -2.97 58.51 20.15
C GLU A 429 -1.82 59.22 20.87
N HIS A 430 -2.07 59.60 22.12
CA HIS A 430 -1.19 60.41 22.97
C HIS A 430 -0.67 59.59 24.16
N VAL A 431 0.30 60.15 24.91
CA VAL A 431 0.93 59.46 26.04
C VAL A 431 -0.09 58.97 27.07
N GLY A 432 -0.18 57.66 27.25
CA GLY A 432 -1.14 56.99 28.12
C GLY A 432 -2.26 56.22 27.39
N ASP A 433 -2.50 56.52 26.11
CA ASP A 433 -3.52 55.83 25.32
C ASP A 433 -3.12 54.38 24.99
N VAL A 434 -4.11 53.49 24.92
CA VAL A 434 -3.91 52.03 24.82
C VAL A 434 -4.35 51.49 23.47
N ILE A 435 -3.37 51.12 22.64
CA ILE A 435 -3.61 50.54 21.32
C ILE A 435 -3.61 49.01 21.44
N THR A 436 -4.70 48.39 21.01
CA THR A 436 -4.82 46.94 20.89
C THR A 436 -4.57 46.53 19.44
N LEU A 437 -3.63 45.61 19.22
CA LEU A 437 -3.31 45.06 17.90
C LEU A 437 -3.73 43.59 17.88
N ALA A 438 -4.30 43.12 16.77
CA ALA A 438 -4.66 41.71 16.60
C ALA A 438 -4.07 41.14 15.32
N LEU A 439 -3.51 39.94 15.41
CA LEU A 439 -3.05 39.12 14.28
C LEU A 439 -4.03 37.98 14.06
N GLY A 440 -4.75 38.03 12.93
CA GLY A 440 -5.61 36.96 12.45
C GLY A 440 -4.83 35.97 11.57
N PHE A 441 -5.09 34.69 11.78
CA PHE A 441 -4.49 33.56 11.10
C PHE A 441 -5.54 32.80 10.27
N ASN A 442 -5.11 32.03 9.27
CA ASN A 442 -5.96 31.09 8.54
C ASN A 442 -6.51 29.96 9.43
N GLU A 443 -5.77 29.57 10.47
CA GLU A 443 -6.10 28.46 11.38
C GLU A 443 -5.80 28.81 12.84
N ALA A 444 -6.13 27.90 13.78
CA ALA A 444 -5.94 28.13 15.21
C ALA A 444 -4.49 27.89 15.64
N VAL A 445 -3.87 28.88 16.30
CA VAL A 445 -2.46 28.81 16.71
C VAL A 445 -2.27 28.81 18.23
N THR A 446 -1.44 27.89 18.71
CA THR A 446 -0.92 27.80 20.07
C THR A 446 0.31 28.69 20.24
N VAL A 447 0.39 29.40 21.37
CA VAL A 447 1.51 30.28 21.72
C VAL A 447 2.27 29.72 22.92
N THR A 448 3.59 29.62 22.81
CA THR A 448 4.50 29.44 23.95
C THR A 448 5.35 30.70 24.14
N GLY A 449 5.81 30.94 25.37
CA GLY A 449 6.54 32.16 25.72
C GLY A 449 5.69 33.43 25.66
N THR A 450 6.34 34.58 25.47
CA THR A 450 5.70 35.90 25.41
C THR A 450 6.15 36.66 24.16
N PRO A 451 5.51 36.39 22.99
CA PRO A 451 5.83 37.13 21.78
C PRO A 451 5.43 38.61 21.90
N ALA A 452 6.02 39.45 21.06
CA ALA A 452 5.75 40.88 21.02
C ALA A 452 5.89 41.42 19.59
N LEU A 453 5.16 42.50 19.29
CA LEU A 453 5.23 43.19 18.00
C LEU A 453 6.13 44.41 18.14
N SER A 454 7.15 44.54 17.28
CA SER A 454 7.94 45.76 17.15
C SER A 454 7.16 46.79 16.34
N LEU A 455 7.26 48.07 16.74
CA LEU A 455 6.49 49.16 16.15
C LEU A 455 7.40 50.26 15.57
N ASN A 456 6.93 50.98 14.55
CA ASN A 456 7.72 52.02 13.86
C ASN A 456 7.89 53.33 14.67
N ASP A 457 7.13 53.52 15.75
CA ASP A 457 7.30 54.57 16.75
C ASP A 457 8.37 54.23 17.81
N GLY A 458 9.11 53.12 17.63
CA GLY A 458 10.05 52.57 18.62
C GLY A 458 9.38 51.82 19.77
N GLY A 459 8.06 51.67 19.75
CA GLY A 459 7.27 50.97 20.75
C GLY A 459 7.33 49.45 20.62
N THR A 460 6.63 48.76 21.53
CA THR A 460 6.49 47.31 21.50
C THR A 460 5.12 46.93 22.06
N ALA A 461 4.32 46.19 21.29
CA ALA A 461 3.06 45.64 21.78
C ALA A 461 3.29 44.22 22.35
N THR A 462 2.94 44.01 23.61
CA THR A 462 3.11 42.73 24.31
C THR A 462 1.90 41.82 24.07
N TYR A 463 2.14 40.51 23.96
CA TYR A 463 1.08 39.52 23.83
C TYR A 463 0.18 39.46 25.09
N VAL A 464 -1.14 39.37 24.87
CA VAL A 464 -2.18 39.40 25.91
C VAL A 464 -3.01 38.11 25.95
N GLY A 465 -3.24 37.45 24.80
CA GLY A 465 -4.03 36.22 24.73
C GLY A 465 -4.45 35.85 23.30
N GLY A 466 -5.12 34.70 23.16
CA GLY A 466 -5.58 34.17 21.87
C GLY A 466 -5.04 32.79 21.49
N SER A 467 -4.09 32.25 22.25
CA SER A 467 -3.57 30.88 22.05
C SER A 467 -4.69 29.83 22.00
N GLY A 468 -4.63 28.94 21.02
CA GLY A 468 -5.68 27.97 20.72
C GLY A 468 -6.82 28.53 19.85
N THR A 469 -6.63 29.71 19.25
CA THR A 469 -7.61 30.36 18.35
C THR A 469 -6.91 30.97 17.13
N ASN A 470 -7.69 31.36 16.13
CA ASN A 470 -7.20 32.03 14.93
C ASN A 470 -6.77 33.49 15.13
N THR A 471 -6.84 34.06 16.34
CA THR A 471 -6.55 35.48 16.58
C THR A 471 -5.68 35.70 17.81
N LEU A 472 -4.46 36.20 17.62
CA LEU A 472 -3.56 36.58 18.71
C LEU A 472 -3.64 38.08 18.98
N THR A 473 -3.92 38.45 20.24
CA THR A 473 -4.09 39.84 20.68
C THR A 473 -2.86 40.34 21.41
N PHE A 474 -2.44 41.55 21.07
CA PHE A 474 -1.31 42.28 21.64
C PHE A 474 -1.77 43.67 22.08
N LYS A 475 -1.09 44.29 23.06
CA LYS A 475 -1.36 45.68 23.49
C LYS A 475 -0.09 46.48 23.67
N THR A 476 -0.13 47.76 23.32
CA THR A 476 0.87 48.76 23.71
C THR A 476 0.17 49.94 24.40
N THR A 477 0.93 50.70 25.17
CA THR A 477 0.53 52.00 25.70
C THR A 477 1.51 53.02 25.18
N VAL A 478 1.02 54.12 24.59
CA VAL A 478 1.89 55.17 24.06
C VAL A 478 2.70 55.78 25.19
N ALA A 479 4.02 55.72 25.07
CA ALA A 479 4.97 56.26 26.03
C ALA A 479 5.54 57.60 25.55
N SER A 480 5.97 58.45 26.47
CA SER A 480 6.69 59.70 26.16
C SER A 480 8.07 59.49 25.52
N THR A 481 8.53 58.24 25.41
CA THR A 481 9.75 57.83 24.70
C THR A 481 9.49 57.35 23.27
N ASN A 482 8.23 57.26 22.82
CA ASN A 482 7.92 56.93 21.43
C ASN A 482 8.29 58.08 20.48
N THR A 483 8.44 57.73 19.20
CA THR A 483 8.66 58.68 18.10
C THR A 483 7.33 59.00 17.45
N SER A 484 7.01 60.28 17.23
CA SER A 484 5.78 60.63 16.51
C SER A 484 5.78 60.05 15.10
N THR A 485 4.65 59.47 14.70
CA THR A 485 4.47 58.88 13.37
C THR A 485 3.08 59.18 12.81
N SER A 486 3.04 59.52 11.52
CA SER A 486 1.80 59.79 10.78
C SER A 486 1.04 58.52 10.36
N ALA A 487 1.62 57.34 10.59
CA ALA A 487 0.96 56.05 10.48
C ALA A 487 1.70 55.01 11.33
N LEU A 488 1.07 54.46 12.36
CA LEU A 488 1.62 53.34 13.13
C LEU A 488 1.79 52.11 12.24
N ALA A 489 2.88 51.38 12.40
CA ALA A 489 3.12 50.13 11.68
C ALA A 489 3.77 49.07 12.58
N ILE A 490 3.33 47.82 12.42
CA ILE A 490 4.06 46.66 12.91
C ILE A 490 5.26 46.44 11.99
N THR A 491 6.47 46.49 12.53
CA THR A 491 7.73 46.34 11.78
C THR A 491 8.32 44.94 11.87
N GLY A 492 7.85 44.11 12.80
CA GLY A 492 8.24 42.71 12.93
C GLY A 492 7.63 42.04 14.16
N VAL A 493 7.77 40.72 14.26
CA VAL A 493 7.36 39.92 15.43
C VAL A 493 8.60 39.34 16.10
N ASN A 494 8.76 39.59 17.40
CA ASN A 494 9.78 38.98 18.24
C ASN A 494 9.14 37.86 19.07
N LEU A 495 9.66 36.64 18.97
CA LEU A 495 9.12 35.48 19.68
C LEU A 495 9.63 35.34 21.12
N SER A 496 10.71 36.02 21.51
CA SER A 496 11.22 36.04 22.90
C SER A 496 11.42 34.65 23.54
N ASN A 497 12.10 33.73 22.83
CA ASN A 497 12.25 32.29 23.16
C ASN A 497 10.95 31.47 23.18
N GLY A 498 9.83 32.06 22.78
CA GLY A 498 8.57 31.38 22.51
C GLY A 498 8.44 30.86 21.08
N ALA A 499 7.26 30.36 20.74
CA ALA A 499 6.86 29.97 19.40
C ALA A 499 5.35 30.21 19.19
N ILE A 500 4.98 30.44 17.93
CA ILE A 500 3.58 30.45 17.47
C ILE A 500 3.46 29.28 16.49
N LYS A 501 2.57 28.33 16.78
CA LYS A 501 2.43 27.07 16.05
C LYS A 501 0.97 26.66 15.90
N ASP A 502 0.65 25.85 14.89
CA ASP A 502 -0.63 25.11 14.80
C ASP A 502 -0.73 23.98 15.87
N ALA A 503 -1.69 23.07 15.71
CA ALA A 503 -1.85 21.87 16.54
C ALA A 503 -0.88 20.73 16.15
N SER A 504 -0.44 20.68 14.90
CA SER A 504 0.47 19.69 14.30
C SER A 504 1.94 19.94 14.66
N GLY A 505 2.25 21.16 15.11
CA GLY A 505 3.56 21.62 15.57
C GLY A 505 4.35 22.45 14.54
N VAL A 506 3.80 22.88 13.41
CA VAL A 506 4.54 23.71 12.43
C VAL A 506 4.59 25.17 12.92
N ALA A 507 5.68 25.88 12.61
CA ALA A 507 5.84 27.29 12.98
C ALA A 507 5.10 28.21 12.02
N ALA A 508 4.31 29.15 12.56
CA ALA A 508 3.49 30.03 11.75
C ALA A 508 4.30 31.02 10.90
N ASN A 509 3.85 31.26 9.67
CA ASN A 509 4.36 32.30 8.80
C ASN A 509 3.85 33.67 9.25
N LEU A 510 4.71 34.41 9.94
CA LEU A 510 4.39 35.72 10.53
C LEU A 510 4.54 36.91 9.57
N ALA A 511 4.85 36.67 8.28
CA ALA A 511 5.10 37.75 7.32
C ALA A 511 3.93 38.74 7.18
N GLY A 512 2.68 38.23 7.20
CA GLY A 512 1.47 39.06 7.14
C GLY A 512 1.19 39.92 8.37
N ALA A 513 1.98 39.80 9.44
CA ALA A 513 1.90 40.69 10.60
C ALA A 513 2.48 42.08 10.31
N VAL A 514 3.41 42.20 9.36
CA VAL A 514 4.05 43.48 9.01
C VAL A 514 3.06 44.33 8.21
N LYS A 515 2.50 45.36 8.86
CA LYS A 515 1.42 46.19 8.29
C LYS A 515 1.45 47.61 8.85
N THR A 516 1.17 48.57 7.96
CA THR A 516 0.93 49.98 8.29
C THR A 516 -0.55 50.28 8.44
N PHE A 517 -0.92 51.02 9.48
CA PHE A 517 -2.28 51.47 9.79
C PHE A 517 -2.42 52.95 9.40
N SER A 518 -2.69 53.20 8.11
CA SER A 518 -2.56 54.52 7.47
C SER A 518 -3.40 55.68 8.04
N GLY A 519 -4.33 55.41 8.95
CA GLY A 519 -5.14 56.43 9.63
C GLY A 519 -4.91 56.53 11.14
N LEU A 520 -3.99 55.74 11.71
CA LEU A 520 -3.67 55.72 13.14
C LEU A 520 -2.30 56.39 13.37
N GLN A 521 -2.30 57.53 14.05
CA GLN A 521 -1.12 58.36 14.29
C GLN A 521 -0.68 58.30 15.75
N ILE A 522 0.60 58.54 16.01
CA ILE A 522 1.14 58.66 17.38
C ILE A 522 1.68 60.08 17.56
N ASP A 523 1.18 60.80 18.57
CA ASP A 523 1.75 62.06 19.04
C ASP A 523 2.09 61.96 20.54
N PRO A 524 3.35 61.66 20.88
CA PRO A 524 3.79 61.52 22.27
C PRO A 524 4.02 62.89 22.96
N THR A 525 3.55 64.01 22.40
CA THR A 525 3.55 65.30 23.10
C THR A 525 2.42 65.37 24.14
N SER A 526 2.72 65.97 25.29
CA SER A 526 1.76 66.07 26.39
C SER A 526 0.83 67.27 26.20
N THR A 527 -0.47 67.01 26.05
CA THR A 527 -1.53 68.01 25.87
C THR A 527 -1.93 68.73 27.18
N THR A 528 -1.02 68.82 28.17
CA THR A 528 -1.23 69.60 29.40
C THR A 528 -0.98 71.10 29.19
N THR A 529 -1.82 71.76 28.39
CA THR A 529 -1.91 73.23 28.36
C THR A 529 -3.03 73.68 29.30
N PRO A 530 -2.73 74.31 30.45
CA PRO A 530 -3.77 74.71 31.42
C PRO A 530 -4.52 75.96 30.96
N THR A 531 -5.81 75.82 30.64
CA THR A 531 -6.71 76.94 30.37
C THR A 531 -7.07 77.69 31.66
N PRO A 532 -6.99 79.04 31.71
CA PRO A 532 -7.35 79.81 32.90
C PRO A 532 -8.85 79.74 33.25
N PRO A 533 -9.22 79.85 34.55
CA PRO A 533 -10.60 79.75 34.99
C PRO A 533 -11.42 81.02 34.70
N THR A 534 -12.68 80.85 34.31
CA THR A 534 -13.69 81.92 34.23
C THR A 534 -14.94 81.59 35.03
N THR A 535 -15.55 82.63 35.59
CA THR A 535 -16.59 82.59 36.64
C THR A 535 -17.98 82.18 36.08
N PRO A 536 -18.84 81.47 36.84
CA PRO A 536 -19.89 80.62 36.26
C PRO A 536 -21.22 81.33 35.96
N THR A 537 -22.02 80.68 35.10
CA THR A 537 -23.46 80.94 34.92
C THR A 537 -24.29 79.78 35.49
N ALA A 538 -25.48 80.07 36.02
CA ALA A 538 -26.34 79.15 36.75
C ALA A 538 -27.31 78.36 35.81
N PRO A 539 -28.17 77.44 36.30
CA PRO A 539 -28.07 76.04 35.90
C PRO A 539 -29.11 75.58 34.87
N THR A 540 -28.74 74.57 34.08
CA THR A 540 -29.68 73.75 33.31
C THR A 540 -29.84 72.37 33.96
N THR A 541 -31.07 71.86 33.90
CA THR A 541 -31.54 70.54 34.38
C THR A 541 -30.55 69.40 34.08
N PRO A 542 -30.34 68.43 35.00
CA PRO A 542 -29.47 67.28 34.73
C PRO A 542 -30.03 66.47 33.56
N THR A 543 -29.25 66.38 32.48
CA THR A 543 -29.48 65.38 31.44
C THR A 543 -29.21 63.99 32.00
N GLN A 544 -30.17 63.10 31.82
CA GLN A 544 -30.12 61.68 32.15
C GLN A 544 -28.84 61.03 31.58
N PRO A 545 -28.18 60.10 32.30
CA PRO A 545 -27.04 59.37 31.74
C PRO A 545 -27.48 58.65 30.47
N SER A 546 -26.67 58.76 29.41
CA SER A 546 -26.92 58.09 28.14
C SER A 546 -26.96 56.58 28.34
N THR A 547 -28.11 55.97 28.05
CA THR A 547 -28.25 54.52 27.94
C THR A 547 -27.26 53.99 26.90
N PRO A 548 -26.54 52.88 27.15
CA PRO A 548 -25.71 52.27 26.13
C PRO A 548 -26.58 51.86 24.94
N SER A 549 -26.10 52.11 23.72
CA SER A 549 -26.79 51.71 22.49
C SER A 549 -26.41 50.28 22.13
N VAL A 550 -27.27 49.32 22.46
CA VAL A 550 -27.20 47.96 21.92
C VAL A 550 -27.37 48.05 20.41
N ILE A 551 -26.43 47.50 19.65
CA ILE A 551 -26.41 47.56 18.19
C ILE A 551 -27.05 46.27 17.65
N SER A 552 -27.92 46.37 16.65
CA SER A 552 -28.52 45.19 16.02
C SER A 552 -27.41 44.31 15.41
N PRO A 553 -27.41 42.98 15.66
CA PRO A 553 -26.44 42.09 15.04
C PRO A 553 -26.65 42.04 13.53
N ASP A 554 -25.59 41.78 12.78
CA ASP A 554 -25.66 41.53 11.34
C ASP A 554 -25.93 40.03 11.12
N LEU A 555 -26.95 39.72 10.32
CA LEU A 555 -27.39 38.36 10.01
C LEU A 555 -27.41 38.19 8.49
N THR A 556 -26.61 37.23 8.02
CA THR A 556 -26.39 36.95 6.60
C THR A 556 -26.70 35.48 6.28
N ILE A 557 -27.15 35.26 5.05
CA ILE A 557 -27.37 33.94 4.44
C ILE A 557 -26.61 33.92 3.11
N ALA A 558 -26.03 32.76 2.75
CA ALA A 558 -25.30 32.61 1.49
C ALA A 558 -26.23 32.59 0.27
N ASP A 559 -27.34 31.85 0.37
CA ASP A 559 -28.36 31.67 -0.66
C ASP A 559 -29.77 31.82 -0.06
N ASP A 560 -30.68 32.46 -0.80
CA ASP A 560 -32.09 32.62 -0.42
C ASP A 560 -32.98 31.43 -0.83
N THR A 561 -32.44 30.53 -1.66
CA THR A 561 -33.17 29.45 -2.32
C THR A 561 -32.31 28.17 -2.39
N LEU A 562 -32.73 27.15 -1.64
CA LEU A 562 -32.04 25.88 -1.51
C LEU A 562 -32.93 24.70 -1.94
N TRP A 563 -32.30 23.55 -2.19
CA TRP A 563 -32.98 22.27 -2.23
C TRP A 563 -32.26 21.27 -1.32
N VAL A 564 -32.99 20.33 -0.74
CA VAL A 564 -32.45 19.20 0.02
C VAL A 564 -32.97 17.91 -0.59
N ALA A 565 -32.17 16.84 -0.60
CA ALA A 565 -32.68 15.54 -1.02
C ALA A 565 -33.44 14.86 0.12
N GLY A 566 -34.74 14.62 -0.08
CA GLY A 566 -35.51 13.75 0.80
C GLY A 566 -34.89 12.36 0.98
N ARG A 567 -35.37 11.62 1.99
CA ARG A 567 -34.91 10.28 2.41
C ARG A 567 -33.54 10.20 3.09
N GLY A 568 -32.97 11.34 3.50
CA GLY A 568 -31.74 11.40 4.31
C GLY A 568 -30.63 12.29 3.73
N GLY A 569 -30.91 13.08 2.70
CA GLY A 569 -29.97 14.06 2.19
C GLY A 569 -29.89 15.32 3.06
N THR A 570 -28.80 16.07 2.85
CA THR A 570 -28.42 17.25 3.62
C THR A 570 -28.17 18.45 2.73
N VAL A 571 -28.27 19.65 3.31
CA VAL A 571 -27.85 20.93 2.70
C VAL A 571 -27.37 21.86 3.82
N ASP A 572 -26.32 22.65 3.58
CA ASP A 572 -25.93 23.74 4.49
C ASP A 572 -26.87 24.94 4.28
N LEU A 573 -27.29 25.58 5.37
CA LEU A 573 -28.08 26.82 5.31
C LEU A 573 -27.23 28.07 5.02
N GLY A 574 -25.90 27.97 5.11
CA GLY A 574 -24.98 29.07 4.76
C GLY A 574 -25.16 30.31 5.64
N THR A 575 -25.60 30.12 6.88
CA THR A 575 -26.00 31.17 7.81
C THR A 575 -24.83 31.70 8.63
N LYS A 576 -24.71 33.03 8.78
CA LYS A 576 -23.69 33.65 9.63
C LYS A 576 -24.23 34.89 10.34
N VAL A 577 -23.91 35.03 11.62
CA VAL A 577 -24.30 36.16 12.47
C VAL A 577 -23.07 36.81 13.11
N THR A 578 -23.03 38.14 13.16
CA THR A 578 -21.98 38.89 13.86
C THR A 578 -22.57 40.01 14.73
N THR A 579 -21.84 40.41 15.76
CA THR A 579 -22.16 41.58 16.60
C THR A 579 -20.96 42.52 16.64
N THR A 580 -21.23 43.81 16.81
CA THR A 580 -20.20 44.85 16.96
C THR A 580 -19.89 45.18 18.42
N ASP A 581 -20.78 44.83 19.36
CA ASP A 581 -20.46 44.77 20.78
C ASP A 581 -20.23 43.30 21.21
N SER A 582 -19.10 43.04 21.86
CA SER A 582 -18.70 41.73 22.34
C SER A 582 -19.30 41.35 23.70
N ASN A 583 -19.97 42.27 24.41
CA ASN A 583 -20.68 41.95 25.65
C ASN A 583 -22.09 41.37 25.41
N ASP A 584 -22.68 41.65 24.24
CA ASP A 584 -24.03 41.26 23.88
C ASP A 584 -24.22 39.73 23.78
N ARG A 585 -25.25 39.22 24.45
CA ARG A 585 -25.70 37.83 24.26
C ARG A 585 -26.55 37.74 22.99
N VAL A 586 -25.94 37.29 21.90
CA VAL A 586 -26.64 37.07 20.63
C VAL A 586 -27.31 35.69 20.57
N THR A 587 -28.62 35.68 20.31
CA THR A 587 -29.40 34.48 19.93
C THR A 587 -29.91 34.61 18.50
N VAL A 588 -30.16 33.48 17.84
CA VAL A 588 -30.83 33.42 16.53
C VAL A 588 -32.02 32.49 16.63
N HIS A 589 -33.20 32.99 16.30
CA HIS A 589 -34.41 32.18 16.15
C HIS A 589 -34.56 31.74 14.70
N ILE A 590 -34.82 30.45 14.48
CA ILE A 590 -35.16 29.88 13.18
C ILE A 590 -36.57 29.33 13.27
N THR A 591 -37.46 29.83 12.42
CA THR A 591 -38.87 29.43 12.38
C THR A 591 -39.24 28.85 11.01
N GLY A 592 -40.35 28.11 10.95
CA GLY A 592 -40.89 27.55 9.70
C GLY A 592 -40.50 26.09 9.40
N LEU A 593 -39.47 25.56 10.05
CA LEU A 593 -38.94 24.21 9.80
C LEU A 593 -40.04 23.10 9.83
N PRO A 594 -40.18 22.29 8.77
CA PRO A 594 -41.12 21.18 8.72
C PRO A 594 -40.79 20.04 9.69
N LYS A 595 -41.83 19.31 10.12
CA LYS A 595 -41.73 18.15 11.03
C LYS A 595 -40.91 16.95 10.51
N TYR A 596 -40.52 16.96 9.23
CA TYR A 596 -39.71 15.91 8.59
C TYR A 596 -38.25 16.34 8.37
N GLU A 597 -37.89 17.56 8.78
CA GLU A 597 -36.52 18.08 8.71
C GLU A 597 -35.91 18.18 10.11
N SER A 598 -34.61 18.48 10.15
CA SER A 598 -33.84 18.82 11.34
C SER A 598 -32.65 19.67 10.94
N ILE A 599 -32.28 20.62 11.79
CA ILE A 599 -31.03 21.37 11.67
C ILE A 599 -30.02 20.79 12.66
N THR A 600 -28.78 20.58 12.23
CA THR A 600 -27.66 20.17 13.08
C THR A 600 -26.58 21.24 13.03
N ASP A 601 -26.10 21.71 14.19
CA ASP A 601 -24.91 22.58 14.23
C ASP A 601 -23.61 21.75 14.15
N ASN A 602 -22.54 22.37 13.66
CA ASN A 602 -21.23 21.74 13.55
C ASN A 602 -20.32 22.02 14.76
N LEU A 603 -20.83 22.65 15.83
CA LEU A 603 -20.07 23.02 17.02
C LEU A 603 -19.98 21.84 18.00
N ASP A 604 -21.09 21.17 18.26
CA ASP A 604 -21.16 19.94 19.08
C ASP A 604 -21.98 18.81 18.43
N GLY A 605 -22.59 19.05 17.27
CA GLY A 605 -23.41 18.06 16.55
C GLY A 605 -24.87 18.00 17.03
N GLN A 606 -25.33 18.94 17.85
CA GLN A 606 -26.69 18.96 18.38
C GLN A 606 -27.73 19.13 17.28
N THR A 607 -28.70 18.21 17.25
CA THR A 607 -29.78 18.17 16.25
C THR A 607 -31.07 18.80 16.80
N PHE A 608 -31.49 19.89 16.20
CA PHE A 608 -32.70 20.65 16.54
C PHE A 608 -33.90 20.20 15.69
N ARG A 609 -35.07 20.11 16.34
CA ARG A 609 -36.37 19.79 15.71
C ARG A 609 -37.47 20.59 16.39
N GLY A 610 -38.27 21.31 15.61
CA GLY A 610 -39.31 22.20 16.10
C GLY A 610 -39.77 23.15 15.01
N ARG A 611 -40.79 23.98 15.29
CA ARG A 611 -41.23 25.06 14.38
C ARG A 611 -40.66 26.44 14.73
N ASP A 612 -39.97 26.50 15.85
CA ASP A 612 -39.22 27.62 16.43
C ASP A 612 -38.02 26.99 17.14
N ILE A 613 -36.82 27.43 16.81
CA ILE A 613 -35.54 26.88 17.26
C ILE A 613 -34.65 28.06 17.63
N THR A 614 -34.23 28.17 18.89
CA THR A 614 -33.30 29.20 19.36
C THR A 614 -31.88 28.65 19.45
N LEU A 615 -30.96 29.24 18.68
CA LEU A 615 -29.54 28.90 18.65
C LEU A 615 -28.71 30.03 19.26
N THR A 616 -27.50 29.69 19.74
CA THR A 616 -26.47 30.70 20.04
C THR A 616 -25.73 31.12 18.77
N ALA A 617 -25.15 32.32 18.76
CA ALA A 617 -24.31 32.77 17.64
C ALA A 617 -23.13 31.82 17.33
N ALA A 618 -22.58 31.13 18.34
CA ALA A 618 -21.51 30.16 18.13
C ALA A 618 -21.97 28.92 17.33
N GLN A 619 -23.18 28.43 17.60
CA GLN A 619 -23.75 27.30 16.86
C GLN A 619 -24.07 27.68 15.42
N VAL A 620 -24.69 28.85 15.20
CA VAL A 620 -24.95 29.37 13.84
C VAL A 620 -23.65 29.53 13.05
N ASN A 621 -22.62 30.13 13.66
CA ASN A 621 -21.35 30.41 12.99
C ASN A 621 -20.45 29.17 12.80
N SER A 622 -20.82 28.01 13.36
CA SER A 622 -20.19 26.73 13.01
C SER A 622 -20.63 26.19 11.65
N GLY A 623 -21.73 26.73 11.10
CA GLY A 623 -22.47 26.17 9.97
C GLY A 623 -23.66 25.32 10.45
N LEU A 624 -24.74 25.31 9.68
CA LEU A 624 -26.01 24.69 10.06
C LEU A 624 -26.47 23.73 8.95
N THR A 625 -26.28 22.44 9.19
CA THR A 625 -26.66 21.39 8.24
C THR A 625 -28.13 21.02 8.42
N LEU A 626 -28.98 21.37 7.46
CA LEU A 626 -30.36 20.88 7.37
C LEU A 626 -30.37 19.46 6.78
N THR A 627 -31.07 18.54 7.42
CA THR A 627 -31.27 17.16 6.99
C THR A 627 -32.75 16.88 6.75
N SER A 628 -33.12 16.39 5.56
CA SER A 628 -34.50 15.96 5.29
C SER A 628 -34.70 14.45 5.48
N THR A 629 -35.83 14.09 6.10
CA THR A 629 -36.34 12.72 6.17
C THR A 629 -37.64 12.53 5.38
N TYR A 630 -38.02 13.46 4.49
CA TYR A 630 -39.23 13.37 3.67
C TYR A 630 -39.21 12.11 2.78
N ARG A 631 -40.39 11.50 2.59
CA ARG A 631 -40.56 10.24 1.83
C ARG A 631 -41.74 10.27 0.85
N GLY A 632 -42.42 11.41 0.71
CA GLY A 632 -43.52 11.58 -0.24
C GLY A 632 -43.03 11.62 -1.68
N GLY A 633 -43.99 11.72 -2.61
CA GLY A 633 -43.74 11.87 -4.06
C GLY A 633 -44.10 13.26 -4.60
N GLY A 634 -44.28 14.25 -3.73
CA GLY A 634 -44.43 15.66 -4.11
C GLY A 634 -43.14 16.44 -3.86
N TYR A 635 -43.22 17.75 -4.09
CA TYR A 635 -42.11 18.69 -3.86
C TYR A 635 -42.57 19.81 -2.92
N PRO A 636 -42.76 19.55 -1.61
CA PRO A 636 -42.95 20.62 -0.62
C PRO A 636 -41.85 21.69 -0.71
N VAL A 637 -42.27 22.92 -0.42
CA VAL A 637 -41.40 24.08 -0.23
C VAL A 637 -41.64 24.60 1.18
N ALA A 638 -40.57 24.93 1.89
CA ALA A 638 -40.59 25.50 3.23
C ALA A 638 -39.84 26.83 3.25
N GLU A 639 -40.46 27.85 3.84
CA GLU A 639 -39.81 29.13 4.13
C GLU A 639 -39.26 29.08 5.56
N LEU A 640 -37.93 29.13 5.69
CA LEU A 640 -37.23 29.21 6.97
C LEU A 640 -36.89 30.66 7.26
N THR A 641 -37.56 31.28 8.24
CA THR A 641 -37.27 32.65 8.64
C THR A 641 -36.35 32.67 9.84
N LEU A 642 -35.17 33.26 9.66
CA LEU A 642 -34.14 33.46 10.67
C LEU A 642 -34.19 34.90 11.20
N THR A 643 -33.96 35.09 12.50
CA THR A 643 -33.92 36.42 13.12
C THR A 643 -32.93 36.42 14.28
N ALA A 644 -31.94 37.31 14.23
CA ALA A 644 -30.90 37.45 15.26
C ALA A 644 -31.22 38.60 16.23
N SER A 645 -31.02 38.38 17.53
CA SER A 645 -31.21 39.40 18.57
C SER A 645 -30.00 39.44 19.50
N ALA A 646 -29.41 40.63 19.64
CA ALA A 646 -28.42 40.96 20.67
C ALA A 646 -29.13 41.41 21.96
N THR A 647 -28.60 41.03 23.11
CA THR A 647 -29.13 41.41 24.44
C THR A 647 -27.97 41.75 25.38
N ASP A 648 -27.91 43.00 25.85
CA ASP A 648 -26.88 43.45 26.79
C ASP A 648 -27.15 42.81 28.17
N PRO A 649 -26.26 41.96 28.71
CA PRO A 649 -26.45 41.31 30.00
C PRO A 649 -26.41 42.27 31.19
N SER A 650 -25.97 43.52 30.98
CA SER A 650 -25.79 44.57 31.98
C SER A 650 -27.03 45.44 32.15
N THR A 651 -27.73 45.76 31.05
CA THR A 651 -28.96 46.59 31.06
C THR A 651 -30.25 45.87 30.67
N GLY A 652 -30.15 44.71 30.01
CA GLY A 652 -31.31 43.98 29.47
C GLY A 652 -31.94 44.63 28.23
N ALA A 653 -31.28 45.63 27.63
CA ALA A 653 -31.70 46.18 26.35
C ALA A 653 -31.48 45.16 25.21
N VAL A 654 -32.35 45.18 24.20
CA VAL A 654 -32.37 44.21 23.09
C VAL A 654 -32.39 44.94 21.76
N ALA A 655 -31.55 44.52 20.82
CA ALA A 655 -31.58 44.97 19.42
C ALA A 655 -31.66 43.77 18.47
N THR A 656 -32.53 43.85 17.46
CA THR A 656 -32.86 42.72 16.58
C THR A 656 -32.54 43.06 15.13
N ALA A 657 -31.92 42.11 14.42
CA ALA A 657 -31.60 42.19 13.00
C ALA A 657 -32.86 42.19 12.12
N ALA A 658 -32.71 42.62 10.86
CA ALA A 658 -33.73 42.32 9.86
C ALA A 658 -33.85 40.79 9.68
N PRO A 659 -35.07 40.21 9.64
CA PRO A 659 -35.24 38.79 9.36
C PRO A 659 -34.72 38.41 7.96
N GLN A 660 -34.05 37.26 7.87
CA GLN A 660 -33.63 36.64 6.62
C GLN A 660 -34.51 35.41 6.35
N THR A 661 -34.83 35.11 5.09
CA THR A 661 -35.65 33.94 4.74
C THR A 661 -34.91 33.06 3.72
N ILE A 662 -34.85 31.76 4.01
CA ILE A 662 -34.32 30.72 3.10
C ILE A 662 -35.49 29.85 2.64
N THR A 663 -35.64 29.69 1.33
CA THR A 663 -36.69 28.88 0.70
C THR A 663 -36.13 27.50 0.35
N VAL A 664 -36.50 26.46 1.08
CA VAL A 664 -36.01 25.09 0.90
C VAL A 664 -37.03 24.24 0.14
N THR A 665 -36.59 23.56 -0.93
CA THR A 665 -37.43 22.63 -1.73
C THR A 665 -36.99 21.18 -1.55
N ASP A 666 -37.93 20.27 -1.27
CA ASP A 666 -37.63 18.87 -0.90
C ASP A 666 -38.52 17.82 -1.60
N PRO A 667 -37.97 16.90 -2.42
CA PRO A 667 -36.71 17.04 -3.13
C PRO A 667 -36.82 18.06 -4.27
N ARG A 668 -35.69 18.39 -4.91
CA ARG A 668 -35.70 19.22 -6.13
C ARG A 668 -36.57 18.57 -7.23
N PRO A 669 -37.48 19.31 -7.89
CA PRO A 669 -38.23 18.80 -9.03
C PRO A 669 -37.30 18.37 -10.17
N THR A 670 -37.47 17.15 -10.67
CA THR A 670 -36.64 16.62 -11.76
C THR A 670 -37.09 17.16 -13.11
N THR A 671 -36.34 18.10 -13.69
CA THR A 671 -36.55 18.56 -15.06
C THR A 671 -36.07 17.52 -16.08
N THR A 672 -37.00 16.75 -16.65
CA THR A 672 -36.70 15.73 -17.66
C THR A 672 -36.46 16.34 -19.05
N THR A 673 -35.21 16.71 -19.33
CA THR A 673 -34.71 16.94 -20.70
C THR A 673 -34.16 15.63 -21.29
N SER A 674 -34.84 15.10 -22.29
CA SER A 674 -34.46 13.84 -22.96
C SER A 674 -33.51 14.07 -24.14
N SER A 675 -32.30 13.53 -24.06
CA SER A 675 -31.40 13.33 -25.21
C SER A 675 -30.63 12.02 -25.05
N HIS A 676 -30.23 11.40 -26.17
CA HIS A 676 -29.66 10.05 -26.18
C HIS A 676 -28.14 10.06 -26.40
N GLY A 677 -27.41 9.34 -25.56
CA GLY A 677 -26.29 8.49 -25.99
C GLY A 677 -24.90 9.11 -26.23
N HIS A 678 -23.94 8.55 -25.50
CA HIS A 678 -22.54 8.28 -25.90
C HIS A 678 -21.43 9.37 -25.76
N HIS A 679 -20.44 8.98 -24.94
CA HIS A 679 -18.99 9.22 -25.00
C HIS A 679 -18.39 10.64 -24.88
N ALA A 680 -17.95 10.92 -23.65
CA ALA A 680 -16.55 11.18 -23.25
C ALA A 680 -15.94 12.60 -23.28
N ALA A 681 -15.22 12.87 -22.17
CA ALA A 681 -14.07 13.76 -21.96
C ALA A 681 -14.22 15.31 -22.02
N THR A 682 -13.80 15.96 -20.92
CA THR A 682 -13.20 17.32 -20.83
C THR A 682 -14.08 18.53 -21.26
N ASP A 683 -13.87 19.78 -20.80
CA ASP A 683 -12.70 20.39 -20.14
C ASP A 683 -13.06 21.52 -19.14
N HIS A 684 -12.05 22.27 -18.67
CA HIS A 684 -12.04 23.27 -17.60
C HIS A 684 -12.85 24.59 -17.76
N HIS A 685 -13.27 25.10 -16.59
CA HIS A 685 -13.45 26.51 -16.14
C HIS A 685 -14.57 27.43 -16.71
N PRO A 686 -15.03 28.45 -15.93
CA PRO A 686 -16.23 29.25 -16.22
C PRO A 686 -15.94 30.70 -16.69
N VAL A 687 -16.91 31.31 -17.40
CA VAL A 687 -16.98 32.78 -17.62
C VAL A 687 -18.44 33.28 -17.57
N ALA A 688 -18.59 34.49 -17.02
CA ALA A 688 -19.76 35.38 -16.82
C ALA A 688 -21.05 35.22 -17.66
N ALA A 689 -22.16 35.63 -17.04
CA ALA A 689 -23.48 35.79 -17.66
C ALA A 689 -23.72 37.20 -18.24
N THR A 690 -24.57 37.32 -19.28
CA THR A 690 -25.32 38.56 -19.58
C THR A 690 -26.61 38.34 -20.39
N THR A 691 -27.72 38.87 -19.86
CA THR A 691 -28.95 39.37 -20.54
C THR A 691 -29.48 38.77 -21.86
N ALA A 692 -30.61 38.06 -21.74
CA ALA A 692 -31.93 38.33 -22.36
C ALA A 692 -32.15 38.33 -23.90
N VAL A 693 -33.24 37.68 -24.35
CA VAL A 693 -34.44 38.31 -24.98
C VAL A 693 -35.45 37.22 -25.45
N THR A 694 -36.72 37.33 -25.05
CA THR A 694 -37.93 36.60 -25.54
C THR A 694 -38.67 37.43 -26.62
N PRO A 695 -39.76 36.99 -27.32
CA PRO A 695 -40.69 35.84 -27.11
C PRO A 695 -40.84 34.94 -28.40
N THR A 696 -41.73 33.94 -28.56
CA THR A 696 -43.21 34.05 -28.64
C THR A 696 -43.92 32.68 -28.82
N VAL A 697 -44.97 32.43 -28.00
CA VAL A 697 -46.28 31.77 -28.27
C VAL A 697 -46.43 31.05 -29.64
N SER A 698 -46.79 29.75 -29.78
CA SER A 698 -48.04 29.06 -29.38
C SER A 698 -47.94 27.51 -29.67
N GLN A 699 -48.90 26.57 -29.46
CA GLN A 699 -50.27 26.57 -28.93
C GLN A 699 -50.68 25.16 -28.37
N THR A 700 -51.90 25.06 -27.82
CA THR A 700 -52.63 23.90 -27.23
C THR A 700 -53.17 22.87 -28.23
N ILE A 701 -53.32 21.60 -27.82
CA ILE A 701 -54.57 20.79 -27.88
C ILE A 701 -54.47 19.53 -26.98
N GLU A 702 -55.48 19.35 -26.13
CA GLU A 702 -55.87 18.13 -25.36
C GLU A 702 -57.28 17.72 -25.89
N PRO A 703 -57.89 16.53 -25.62
CA PRO A 703 -58.27 16.12 -24.24
C PRO A 703 -58.49 14.60 -23.93
N THR A 704 -58.78 14.28 -22.66
CA THR A 704 -59.73 13.21 -22.15
C THR A 704 -59.48 11.70 -22.41
N ASP A 705 -59.82 10.73 -21.51
CA ASP A 705 -60.14 10.75 -20.06
C ASP A 705 -60.19 9.30 -19.45
N HIS A 706 -60.36 9.21 -18.11
CA HIS A 706 -60.89 8.12 -17.26
C HIS A 706 -60.01 6.84 -17.07
N GLN A 707 -59.60 6.44 -15.85
CA GLN A 707 -60.36 5.83 -14.70
C GLN A 707 -60.91 4.42 -15.01
N GLN A 708 -60.92 3.40 -14.13
CA GLN A 708 -60.60 3.20 -12.69
C GLN A 708 -60.37 1.66 -12.44
N VAL A 709 -59.95 1.05 -11.30
CA VAL A 709 -59.67 1.44 -9.89
C VAL A 709 -58.54 0.55 -9.25
N ALA A 710 -58.76 -0.17 -8.13
CA ALA A 710 -57.78 -0.83 -7.25
C ALA A 710 -57.89 -2.39 -7.15
N GLY A 711 -56.89 -3.06 -6.56
CA GLY A 711 -56.93 -4.50 -6.20
C GLY A 711 -55.67 -4.99 -5.45
N ALA A 712 -55.80 -5.40 -4.17
CA ALA A 712 -54.70 -5.50 -3.20
C ALA A 712 -53.96 -6.86 -3.08
N ASN A 713 -52.74 -6.77 -2.50
CA ASN A 713 -52.06 -7.70 -1.55
C ASN A 713 -51.23 -8.94 -1.98
N THR A 714 -49.96 -8.92 -1.49
CA THR A 714 -49.16 -10.00 -0.84
C THR A 714 -48.74 -11.30 -1.56
N GLY A 715 -47.45 -11.68 -1.45
CA GLY A 715 -47.08 -13.11 -1.29
C GLY A 715 -45.73 -13.65 -1.81
N CYS A 716 -44.68 -13.58 -0.98
CA CYS A 716 -43.69 -14.65 -0.67
C CYS A 716 -43.15 -15.67 -1.74
N LEU A 717 -41.81 -15.64 -1.96
CA LEU A 717 -40.83 -16.74 -2.16
C LEU A 717 -41.26 -18.16 -2.64
N ALA A 718 -40.55 -18.72 -3.65
CA ALA A 718 -39.65 -19.91 -3.51
C ALA A 718 -39.26 -20.61 -4.85
N ASN A 719 -38.10 -21.31 -4.87
CA ASN A 719 -37.57 -22.07 -6.02
C ASN A 719 -38.13 -23.50 -6.16
N ARG A 720 -38.44 -23.93 -7.41
CA ARG A 720 -38.30 -25.30 -8.00
C ARG A 720 -38.20 -25.16 -9.54
N GLY A 721 -37.66 -26.08 -10.35
CA GLY A 721 -36.91 -27.31 -10.04
C GLY A 721 -37.05 -28.43 -11.11
N PHE A 722 -36.07 -28.52 -12.04
CA PHE A 722 -35.71 -29.66 -12.92
C PHE A 722 -36.55 -30.10 -14.16
N ALA A 723 -35.82 -30.12 -15.30
CA ALA A 723 -35.71 -31.16 -16.36
C ALA A 723 -36.87 -31.60 -17.30
N LEU A 724 -36.59 -31.56 -18.61
CA LEU A 724 -36.42 -32.77 -19.46
C LEU A 724 -35.53 -32.48 -20.71
N LEU A 725 -35.20 -33.51 -21.51
CA LEU A 725 -34.28 -33.48 -22.67
C LEU A 725 -34.81 -34.41 -23.81
N GLN A 726 -34.20 -34.31 -25.01
CA GLN A 726 -34.44 -35.10 -26.25
C GLN A 726 -35.70 -34.69 -27.03
N GLN A 727 -35.79 -34.79 -28.37
CA GLN A 727 -34.99 -35.43 -29.45
C GLN A 727 -34.79 -34.40 -30.61
N LEU A 728 -34.02 -34.56 -31.70
CA LEU A 728 -33.71 -35.70 -32.58
C LEU A 728 -32.44 -35.39 -33.45
N PHE A 729 -31.93 -36.35 -34.23
CA PHE A 729 -30.78 -36.21 -35.18
C PHE A 729 -31.23 -36.42 -36.65
N ASP A 730 -30.57 -35.76 -37.61
CA ASP A 730 -30.08 -36.18 -38.96
C ASP A 730 -30.73 -37.35 -39.75
N PRO A 731 -30.72 -37.35 -41.13
CA PRO A 731 -29.50 -37.06 -41.93
C PRO A 731 -29.67 -36.51 -43.37
N ALA A 732 -28.54 -36.48 -44.11
CA ALA A 732 -28.30 -36.24 -45.54
C ALA A 732 -28.26 -34.77 -46.02
N GLY A 733 -27.40 -34.37 -46.96
CA GLY A 733 -26.27 -35.10 -47.57
C GLY A 733 -25.94 -34.66 -49.00
N SER A 734 -24.73 -34.15 -49.26
CA SER A 734 -24.19 -33.90 -50.61
C SER A 734 -22.67 -33.67 -50.54
N SER A 735 -21.97 -33.92 -51.66
CA SER A 735 -20.51 -33.82 -51.80
C SER A 735 -20.13 -32.87 -52.95
N LEU A 736 -18.87 -32.39 -52.99
CA LEU A 736 -18.28 -31.89 -54.24
C LEU A 736 -16.73 -31.91 -54.25
N ALA A 737 -16.21 -32.36 -55.39
CA ALA A 737 -14.81 -32.40 -55.84
C ALA A 737 -14.08 -31.04 -55.68
N THR A 738 -12.87 -30.99 -55.11
CA THR A 738 -11.54 -31.16 -55.76
C THR A 738 -11.33 -30.42 -57.09
N THR A 739 -10.29 -29.56 -57.13
CA THR A 739 -9.56 -29.14 -58.34
C THR A 739 -8.08 -29.47 -58.18
N ALA A 740 -7.38 -29.72 -59.29
CA ALA A 740 -6.09 -30.44 -59.31
C ALA A 740 -4.84 -29.55 -59.41
N ALA A 741 -3.68 -30.14 -59.11
CA ALA A 741 -2.36 -29.53 -59.23
C ALA A 741 -1.69 -29.83 -60.58
N HIS A 742 -0.62 -29.09 -60.90
CA HIS A 742 0.36 -29.44 -61.94
C HIS A 742 1.80 -29.11 -61.49
N PRO A 743 2.85 -29.74 -62.07
CA PRO A 743 4.00 -30.19 -61.28
C PRO A 743 5.40 -29.74 -61.77
N VAL A 744 6.41 -30.01 -60.95
CA VAL A 744 7.81 -30.23 -61.37
C VAL A 744 8.33 -31.51 -60.66
N MET A 745 9.28 -32.22 -61.28
CA MET A 745 9.67 -33.59 -60.93
C MET A 745 10.75 -33.71 -59.85
N ALA A 746 10.87 -34.90 -59.26
CA ALA A 746 11.92 -35.28 -58.32
C ALA A 746 13.19 -35.80 -59.03
N ALA A 747 14.28 -35.93 -58.26
CA ALA A 747 15.46 -36.72 -58.57
C ALA A 747 15.96 -37.41 -57.29
N ASP A 748 16.58 -38.58 -57.40
CA ASP A 748 16.75 -39.53 -56.29
C ASP A 748 17.95 -39.27 -55.35
N HIS A 749 17.74 -39.67 -54.08
CA HIS A 749 18.62 -40.34 -53.11
C HIS A 749 20.16 -40.40 -53.32
N PRO A 750 20.98 -40.31 -52.23
CA PRO A 750 20.79 -41.13 -51.02
C PRO A 750 20.97 -40.42 -49.66
N SER A 751 20.83 -41.21 -48.59
CA SER A 751 20.79 -40.81 -47.18
C SER A 751 22.17 -40.55 -46.54
N ALA A 752 22.20 -39.62 -45.60
CA ALA A 752 23.23 -39.46 -44.57
C ALA A 752 22.56 -39.08 -43.24
N SER A 753 23.16 -39.41 -42.09
CA SER A 753 22.63 -39.05 -40.78
C SER A 753 23.25 -37.75 -40.25
N GLY A 754 22.48 -37.00 -39.46
CA GLY A 754 22.94 -35.78 -38.80
C GLY A 754 21.79 -35.05 -38.10
N SER A 755 22.00 -34.62 -36.86
CA SER A 755 21.02 -33.89 -36.05
C SER A 755 21.27 -32.38 -36.12
N THR A 756 20.23 -31.58 -36.39
CA THR A 756 20.35 -30.11 -36.43
C THR A 756 19.14 -29.39 -35.81
N MET A 757 19.26 -29.02 -34.52
CA MET A 757 18.47 -27.91 -33.96
C MET A 757 19.12 -26.58 -34.35
N ALA A 758 18.80 -26.02 -35.53
CA ALA A 758 19.43 -24.76 -35.98
C ALA A 758 18.64 -23.96 -37.04
N SER A 759 17.32 -23.79 -36.92
CA SER A 759 16.59 -22.87 -37.81
C SER A 759 15.32 -22.26 -37.20
N LEU A 760 15.48 -21.21 -36.39
CA LEU A 760 14.39 -20.26 -36.04
C LEU A 760 14.96 -18.90 -35.57
N ALA A 761 16.03 -18.91 -34.76
CA ALA A 761 16.68 -17.67 -34.28
C ALA A 761 17.37 -16.84 -35.37
N SER A 762 17.85 -17.48 -36.44
CA SER A 762 18.73 -16.84 -37.44
C SER A 762 18.02 -15.90 -38.42
N GLN A 763 16.68 -15.89 -38.48
CA GLN A 763 15.93 -14.96 -39.34
C GLN A 763 15.64 -13.62 -38.65
N SER A 764 15.53 -13.60 -37.31
CA SER A 764 15.22 -12.39 -36.54
C SER A 764 16.34 -11.34 -36.56
N PHE A 765 17.61 -11.77 -36.64
CA PHE A 765 18.76 -10.86 -36.63
C PHE A 765 18.99 -10.10 -37.95
N ALA A 766 18.49 -10.63 -39.08
CA ALA A 766 18.67 -9.99 -40.39
C ALA A 766 17.79 -8.73 -40.56
N LEU A 767 16.60 -8.71 -39.94
CA LEU A 767 15.64 -7.62 -40.09
C LEU A 767 16.00 -6.38 -39.24
N LEU A 768 16.54 -6.59 -38.04
CA LEU A 768 16.85 -5.50 -37.10
C LEU A 768 17.95 -4.56 -37.64
N ASN A 769 19.00 -5.12 -38.25
CA ASN A 769 20.07 -4.34 -38.87
C ASN A 769 19.62 -3.54 -40.10
N GLN A 770 18.48 -3.88 -40.70
CA GLN A 770 17.93 -3.14 -41.85
C GLN A 770 17.02 -1.97 -41.41
N TYR A 771 16.45 -2.03 -40.20
CA TYR A 771 15.63 -0.95 -39.63
C TYR A 771 16.50 0.17 -39.04
N LEU A 772 17.64 -0.16 -38.43
CA LEU A 772 18.57 0.80 -37.81
C LEU A 772 19.42 1.61 -38.81
N ALA A 773 19.40 1.26 -40.10
CA ALA A 773 20.26 1.86 -41.12
C ALA A 773 19.63 3.07 -41.85
N ALA A 774 18.40 3.46 -41.53
CA ALA A 774 17.61 4.37 -42.36
C ALA A 774 16.84 5.44 -41.58
N HIS A 775 17.54 6.38 -40.93
CA HIS A 775 17.14 7.81 -40.86
C HIS A 775 18.29 8.68 -40.31
N THR A 776 18.98 9.40 -41.20
CA THR A 776 20.00 10.41 -40.85
C THR A 776 19.42 11.82 -40.93
N GLY A 777 19.44 12.56 -39.82
CA GLY A 777 19.10 13.99 -39.74
C GLY A 777 19.73 14.60 -38.50
N ALA A 778 20.33 15.79 -38.60
CA ALA A 778 21.32 16.26 -37.64
C ALA A 778 20.93 17.54 -36.88
N VAL A 779 21.26 17.59 -35.58
CA VAL A 779 21.88 18.74 -34.91
C VAL A 779 22.74 18.26 -33.71
N ASP A 780 23.50 19.17 -33.14
CA ASP A 780 24.72 18.98 -32.30
C ASP A 780 24.70 19.99 -31.12
N PRO A 781 25.62 19.96 -30.13
CA PRO A 781 26.10 18.88 -29.24
C PRO A 781 25.63 19.07 -27.77
N GLY A 782 25.70 18.03 -26.91
CA GLY A 782 25.33 18.17 -25.48
C GLY A 782 25.61 16.98 -24.54
N GLN A 783 26.89 16.69 -24.25
CA GLN A 783 27.40 15.87 -23.12
C GLN A 783 26.67 14.58 -22.70
N ILE A 784 27.23 13.41 -23.07
CA ILE A 784 27.12 12.16 -22.27
C ILE A 784 28.47 11.43 -22.25
N VAL A 785 29.11 11.38 -21.07
CA VAL A 785 30.04 10.32 -20.59
C VAL A 785 29.87 10.35 -19.06
N ALA A 786 29.03 9.48 -18.48
CA ALA A 786 29.32 8.09 -18.07
C ALA A 786 30.25 7.98 -16.84
N ALA A 787 29.88 7.12 -15.90
CA ALA A 787 30.63 6.83 -14.69
C ALA A 787 31.70 5.74 -14.91
N VAL A 788 32.63 5.57 -13.96
CA VAL A 788 33.03 4.26 -13.36
C VAL A 788 34.06 4.47 -12.23
N SER A 789 33.95 3.63 -11.19
CA SER A 789 34.90 3.34 -10.09
C SER A 789 35.84 4.42 -9.53
N GLN A 790 35.70 4.71 -8.23
CA GLN A 790 36.82 5.06 -7.36
C GLN A 790 37.28 3.80 -6.61
N ALA A 791 38.56 3.44 -6.73
CA ALA A 791 39.20 2.42 -5.91
C ALA A 791 40.39 3.07 -5.18
N THR A 792 40.37 3.04 -3.85
CA THR A 792 41.40 3.69 -3.02
C THR A 792 42.56 2.75 -2.73
N GLY A 793 43.73 3.04 -3.30
CA GLY A 793 44.99 2.36 -2.99
C GLY A 793 46.16 3.34 -3.05
N TRP A 794 46.77 3.61 -1.90
CA TRP A 794 48.02 4.39 -1.84
C TRP A 794 49.22 3.49 -2.08
N GLY A 795 50.08 3.89 -3.01
CA GLY A 795 51.40 3.31 -3.25
C GLY A 795 52.24 4.30 -4.05
N HIS A 796 53.26 4.87 -3.43
CA HIS A 796 54.27 5.65 -4.15
C HIS A 796 55.17 4.69 -4.94
N ASP A 797 55.48 5.02 -6.19
CA ASP A 797 56.83 5.50 -6.47
C ASP A 797 56.89 6.32 -7.77
N ALA A 798 57.91 7.16 -7.90
CA ALA A 798 58.01 8.15 -8.96
C ALA A 798 59.12 7.82 -9.98
N LEU A 799 58.83 8.01 -11.27
CA LEU A 799 59.86 8.20 -12.29
C LEU A 799 59.35 9.08 -13.44
N LEU A 800 60.21 10.01 -13.90
CA LEU A 800 59.89 11.06 -14.86
C LEU A 800 60.31 10.67 -16.29
N ALA A 801 59.37 10.77 -17.24
CA ALA A 801 59.69 11.05 -18.64
C ALA A 801 58.52 11.78 -19.34
N ARG A 802 58.82 12.77 -20.17
CA ARG A 802 57.91 13.32 -21.20
C ARG A 802 58.44 12.94 -22.61
N PRO A 803 57.97 13.48 -23.75
CA PRO A 803 57.07 12.70 -24.59
C PRO A 803 57.50 12.60 -26.07
N GLN A 804 56.94 11.62 -26.78
CA GLN A 804 56.69 11.55 -28.23
C GLN A 804 56.02 10.17 -28.45
N HIS A 805 54.92 10.02 -29.19
CA HIS A 805 54.43 10.86 -30.28
C HIS A 805 52.90 10.88 -30.39
#